data_AF-A0A9P6FNR2-F1
#
_entry.id   AF-A0A9P6FNR2-F1
#
_cell.length_a   1.000
_cell.length_b   1.000
_cell.length_c   1.000
_cell.angle_alpha   90.00
_cell.angle_beta   90.00
_cell.angle_gamma   90.00
#
_symmetry.space_group_name_H-M   'P 1'
#
loop_
_entity.id
_entity.type
_entity.pdbx_description
1 polymer ?
#
loop_
_entity_poly.entity_id
_entity_poly.type
_entity_poly.pdbx_seq_one_letter_code
_entity_poly.pdbx_strand_id
1 'polypeptide(L)'
;MVLEDFVPYDVMQSQLFVLRVLSQCMEAHWKAYREQLAQHLRDMSEQESESATLRDGMSASDSVAAAATAARQADPPPLDDALAKYALSVLTRFLHDAPAPEEALLPPEQPPVSSNSKSKRAETDSAPIAAAQSTIHYQDPEISNEIYKAAGRVLFYISASNWPIVFARLKMRIQHLSTTYDEWPETAELKLLETASLNQRRLSQVFSELRSTFLHLKRSAQSDMASVLHKAIWNWIEVFPTEFVHLCQTQKRMEGEPHILFDICHSLATDNKRRQVFWPLQTMLLILCPDILLNAAMNDARNNLSKKAQFLEALKKSLRNKSLMEIASHCYVDVCKASTYVSKNDTSALRHIVPEIENELKGTIDKEKTSSCLTAFYRLNPRHVIHSLIPELSSDKAPIAFKLVLVMSFYTIASEEERLSWNPSIQPAASALGAPLRKMFAENVFRERPAEILAKKVLIDRKLKKQMLEIAKDKQELMIYLLKMYQIDPSLAVATESPEKVEEEIQQLLKGLLHCLRDTHMGIRKTAGEVLLELFDSRIIERWGSGANLMVTFWNLSSDVIISIARQLMEPKCTDETTRFMLELLQQLMSRRNIFLKERQEMAIAVHDIPKRFATSVALEIALLILMCAPEQDICTMAVNCISLLCEETVITQEVLNPNMGHLSLLENIEVYMELSAPSAVAPGRMSQQKRLRKIIRQISQPTPGNLGAWEEAYTRWKNITVYWTKDQIAFYENMEPVEKSRNAKRSTALPPAPKGGFVIDPSDSRNTEWQNFTGFLAALAGASLPSNTISRTSPTGENFRRASSSETKNAQVNVERYMLDMVQLLVNEQVFVRDVVKRTLGSELSPSLYPVLFKQLIYVVSRFFDSHGDAMCTDQYTMFVDQAISVLKLVLDRMSSPSDGIFS
;
A
#
# COMPACT_ATOMS: atom_id res chain seq x y z
N MET A 1 -19.68 28.77 20.90
CA MET A 1 -19.42 27.33 20.85
C MET A 1 -20.18 26.78 19.65
N VAL A 2 -19.55 26.80 18.48
CA VAL A 2 -20.06 26.07 17.31
C VAL A 2 -19.49 24.67 17.45
N LEU A 3 -20.35 23.66 17.50
CA LEU A 3 -19.94 22.26 17.39
C LEU A 3 -19.29 22.11 16.01
N GLU A 4 -17.99 21.82 15.96
CA GLU A 4 -17.37 21.34 14.72
C GLU A 4 -18.10 20.04 14.34
N ASP A 5 -18.81 20.06 13.21
CA ASP A 5 -19.55 18.91 12.69
C ASP A 5 -18.54 17.78 12.40
N PHE A 6 -18.64 16.70 13.18
CA PHE A 6 -17.84 15.51 12.98
C PHE A 6 -18.24 14.83 11.66
N VAL A 7 -17.35 14.79 10.68
CA VAL A 7 -17.55 14.08 9.41
C VAL A 7 -17.25 12.59 9.61
N PRO A 8 -18.20 11.67 9.36
CA PRO A 8 -17.97 10.24 9.49
C PRO A 8 -16.87 9.75 8.54
N TYR A 9 -16.08 8.76 8.97
CA TYR A 9 -14.96 8.20 8.19
C TYR A 9 -15.36 7.73 6.79
N ASP A 10 -16.51 7.05 6.66
CA ASP A 10 -17.02 6.56 5.37
C ASP A 10 -17.36 7.72 4.41
N VAL A 11 -17.78 8.87 4.95
CA VAL A 11 -18.04 10.09 4.18
C VAL A 11 -16.72 10.69 3.69
N MET A 12 -15.68 10.70 4.53
CA MET A 12 -14.34 11.15 4.14
C MET A 12 -13.75 10.25 3.04
N GLN A 13 -13.92 8.92 3.13
CA GLN A 13 -13.53 7.98 2.08
C GLN A 13 -14.28 8.25 0.77
N SER A 14 -15.58 8.50 0.85
CA SER A 14 -16.40 8.84 -0.32
C SER A 14 -15.96 10.16 -0.96
N GLN A 15 -15.70 11.20 -0.17
CA GLN A 15 -15.16 12.48 -0.64
C GLN A 15 -13.81 12.29 -1.34
N LEU A 16 -12.88 11.56 -0.73
CA LEU A 16 -11.57 11.26 -1.30
C LEU A 16 -11.69 10.50 -2.63
N PHE A 17 -12.57 9.50 -2.70
CA PHE A 17 -12.81 8.74 -3.92
C PHE A 17 -13.27 9.64 -5.08
N VAL A 18 -14.29 10.47 -4.85
CA VAL A 18 -14.82 11.40 -5.87
C VAL A 18 -13.75 12.40 -6.32
N LEU A 19 -12.98 12.97 -5.38
CA LEU A 19 -11.90 13.90 -5.71
C LEU A 19 -10.78 13.23 -6.53
N ARG A 20 -10.43 11.97 -6.22
CA ARG A 20 -9.44 11.20 -6.99
C ARG A 20 -9.91 10.92 -8.41
N VAL A 21 -11.18 10.51 -8.59
CA VAL A 21 -11.78 10.32 -9.92
C VAL A 21 -11.75 11.63 -10.70
N LEU A 22 -12.21 12.74 -10.10
CA LEU A 22 -12.23 14.04 -10.77
C LEU A 22 -10.81 14.52 -11.15
N SER A 23 -9.86 14.40 -10.24
CA SER A 23 -8.44 14.73 -10.47
C SER A 23 -7.88 13.91 -11.64
N GLN A 24 -8.13 12.61 -11.70
CA GLN A 24 -7.62 11.74 -12.78
C GLN A 24 -8.27 12.09 -14.13
N CYS A 25 -9.58 12.37 -14.16
CA CYS A 25 -10.26 12.79 -15.38
C CYS A 25 -9.69 14.12 -15.93
N MET A 26 -9.45 15.10 -15.05
CA MET A 26 -8.86 16.39 -15.43
C MET A 26 -7.42 16.25 -15.93
N GLU A 27 -6.61 15.43 -15.26
CA GLU A 27 -5.24 15.13 -15.67
C GLU A 27 -5.20 14.44 -17.04
N ALA A 28 -6.04 13.43 -17.24
CA ALA A 28 -6.16 12.72 -18.52
C ALA A 28 -6.61 13.67 -19.65
N HIS A 29 -7.58 14.54 -19.38
CA HIS A 29 -8.05 15.54 -20.34
C HIS A 29 -6.94 16.54 -20.71
N TRP A 30 -6.20 17.07 -19.71
CA TRP A 30 -5.09 17.99 -19.98
C TRP A 30 -3.98 17.31 -20.81
N LYS A 31 -3.63 16.07 -20.46
CA LYS A 31 -2.63 15.28 -21.18
C LYS A 31 -3.04 15.07 -22.64
N ALA A 32 -4.27 14.62 -22.88
CA ALA A 32 -4.80 14.43 -24.23
C ALA A 32 -4.78 15.73 -25.06
N TYR A 33 -5.16 16.85 -24.45
CA TYR A 33 -5.08 18.16 -25.11
C TYR A 33 -3.64 18.53 -25.50
N ARG A 34 -2.67 18.32 -24.60
CA ARG A 34 -1.25 18.60 -24.89
C ARG A 34 -0.69 17.71 -25.99
N GLU A 35 -1.08 16.43 -26.04
CA GLU A 35 -0.68 15.51 -27.10
C GLU A 35 -1.25 15.93 -28.46
N GLN A 36 -2.52 16.31 -28.52
CA GLN A 36 -3.16 16.84 -29.72
C GLN A 36 -2.49 18.15 -30.18
N LEU A 37 -2.21 19.07 -29.25
CA LEU A 37 -1.53 20.32 -29.55
C LEU A 37 -0.11 20.09 -30.06
N ALA A 38 0.64 19.16 -29.44
CA ALA A 38 1.97 18.80 -29.89
C ALA A 38 1.96 18.24 -31.33
N GLN A 39 0.98 17.41 -31.66
CA GLN A 39 0.82 16.90 -33.02
C GLN A 39 0.45 18.01 -34.01
N HIS A 40 -0.51 18.87 -33.66
CA HIS A 40 -0.91 19.98 -34.51
C HIS A 40 0.26 20.95 -34.79
N LEU A 41 1.06 21.28 -33.78
CA LEU A 41 2.25 22.12 -33.93
C LEU A 41 3.32 21.46 -34.82
N ARG A 42 3.44 20.13 -34.78
CA ARG A 42 4.32 19.39 -35.70
C ARG A 42 3.81 19.46 -37.13
N ASP A 43 2.53 19.16 -37.35
CA ASP A 43 1.91 19.19 -38.68
C ASP A 43 2.02 20.59 -39.31
N MET A 44 1.84 21.66 -38.52
CA MET A 44 2.04 23.04 -38.96
C MET A 44 3.51 23.32 -39.35
N SER A 45 4.47 22.86 -38.53
CA SER A 45 5.90 23.05 -38.82
C SER A 45 6.36 22.29 -40.07
N GLU A 46 5.76 21.12 -40.35
CA GLU A 46 6.02 20.32 -41.56
C GLU A 46 5.43 21.01 -42.80
N GLN A 47 4.20 21.55 -42.70
CA GLN A 47 3.58 22.31 -43.79
C GLN A 47 4.31 23.63 -44.11
N GLU A 48 4.79 24.35 -43.10
CA GLU A 48 5.60 25.56 -43.31
C GLU A 48 6.95 25.23 -43.97
N SER A 49 7.57 24.09 -43.60
CA SER A 49 8.83 23.60 -44.19
C SER A 49 8.68 23.14 -45.64
N GLU A 50 7.54 22.56 -46.03
CA GLU A 50 7.24 22.23 -47.44
C GLU A 50 7.02 23.49 -48.30
N SER A 51 6.54 24.60 -47.71
CA SER A 51 6.36 25.88 -48.41
C SER A 51 7.64 26.72 -48.50
N ALA A 52 8.59 26.53 -47.58
CA ALA A 52 9.82 27.31 -47.45
C ALA A 52 11.02 26.56 -48.04
N THR A 53 11.03 26.30 -49.36
CA THR A 53 12.28 25.98 -50.04
C THR A 53 13.21 27.20 -49.99
N LEU A 54 14.37 27.02 -49.35
CA LEU A 54 15.54 27.92 -49.26
C LEU A 54 15.45 29.03 -48.21
N ARG A 55 15.90 28.70 -46.98
CA ARG A 55 16.73 29.51 -46.04
C ARG A 55 16.28 29.33 -44.59
N ASP A 56 16.63 28.22 -43.95
CA ASP A 56 17.36 28.26 -42.67
C ASP A 56 17.77 26.86 -42.20
N GLY A 57 18.94 26.78 -41.58
CA GLY A 57 19.60 25.54 -41.15
C GLY A 57 19.14 25.01 -39.79
N MET A 58 17.85 25.05 -39.46
CA MET A 58 17.32 24.38 -38.26
C MET A 58 17.02 22.91 -38.58
N SER A 59 17.55 21.99 -37.76
CA SER A 59 17.33 20.56 -37.98
C SER A 59 15.87 20.20 -37.70
N ALA A 60 15.29 19.27 -38.48
CA ALA A 60 13.92 18.79 -38.25
C ALA A 60 13.71 18.29 -36.80
N SER A 61 14.75 17.74 -36.15
CA SER A 61 14.74 17.34 -34.75
C SER A 61 14.54 18.51 -33.75
N ASP A 62 15.07 19.70 -34.04
CA ASP A 62 14.94 20.86 -33.15
C ASP A 62 13.51 21.44 -33.18
N SER A 63 12.87 21.41 -34.34
CA SER A 63 11.48 21.86 -34.51
C SER A 63 10.48 20.96 -33.74
N VAL A 64 10.69 19.65 -33.78
CA VAL A 64 9.87 18.65 -33.07
C VAL A 64 10.04 18.79 -31.55
N ALA A 65 11.26 19.04 -31.07
CA ALA A 65 11.54 19.27 -29.65
C ALA A 65 10.92 20.59 -29.14
N ALA A 66 10.97 21.65 -29.95
CA ALA A 66 10.35 22.93 -29.63
C ALA A 66 8.82 22.83 -29.55
N ALA A 67 8.19 22.17 -30.53
CA ALA A 67 6.74 21.92 -30.54
C ALA A 67 6.28 21.12 -29.31
N ALA A 68 7.03 20.07 -28.95
CA ALA A 68 6.74 19.28 -27.76
C ALA A 68 6.90 20.08 -26.45
N THR A 69 7.89 20.98 -26.39
CA THR A 69 8.12 21.84 -25.22
C THR A 69 7.02 22.89 -25.07
N ALA A 70 6.63 23.54 -26.17
CA ALA A 70 5.54 24.51 -26.19
C ALA A 70 4.20 23.87 -25.78
N ALA A 71 3.89 22.67 -26.30
CA ALA A 71 2.68 21.94 -25.92
C ALA A 71 2.69 21.53 -24.43
N ARG A 72 3.84 21.14 -23.86
CA ARG A 72 3.96 20.84 -22.42
C ARG A 72 3.68 22.04 -21.52
N GLN A 73 3.95 23.25 -21.98
CA GLN A 73 3.71 24.48 -21.23
C GLN A 73 2.29 25.03 -21.41
N ALA A 74 1.50 24.47 -22.32
CA ALA A 74 0.15 24.94 -22.59
C ALA A 74 -0.82 24.65 -21.44
N ASP A 75 -1.65 25.64 -21.13
CA ASP A 75 -2.80 25.52 -20.25
C ASP A 75 -3.92 24.68 -20.90
N PRO A 76 -4.79 24.04 -20.10
CA PRO A 76 -5.95 23.34 -20.64
C PRO A 76 -7.00 24.34 -21.14
N PRO A 77 -7.91 23.92 -22.04
CA PRO A 77 -9.00 24.77 -22.48
C PRO A 77 -9.91 25.19 -21.30
N PRO A 78 -10.47 26.41 -21.34
CA PRO A 78 -11.30 26.91 -20.24
C PRO A 78 -12.57 26.08 -20.08
N LEU A 79 -12.95 25.83 -18.83
CA LEU A 79 -14.27 25.31 -18.49
C LEU A 79 -15.32 26.41 -18.64
N ASP A 80 -16.59 26.01 -18.71
CA ASP A 80 -17.70 26.95 -18.58
C ASP A 80 -17.57 27.78 -17.28
N ASP A 81 -17.79 29.09 -17.39
CA ASP A 81 -17.58 30.04 -16.29
C ASP A 81 -18.46 29.74 -15.07
N ALA A 82 -19.70 29.28 -15.28
CA ALA A 82 -20.58 28.93 -14.17
C ALA A 82 -20.11 27.64 -13.48
N LEU A 83 -19.66 26.66 -14.28
CA LEU A 83 -19.07 25.42 -13.76
C LEU A 83 -17.79 25.70 -12.97
N ALA A 84 -16.87 26.52 -13.49
CA ALA A 84 -15.63 26.86 -12.82
C ALA A 84 -15.88 27.59 -11.49
N LYS A 85 -16.83 28.54 -11.45
CA LYS A 85 -17.24 29.23 -10.21
C LYS A 85 -17.84 28.28 -9.19
N TYR A 86 -18.72 27.37 -9.64
CA TYR A 86 -19.34 26.37 -8.77
C TYR A 86 -18.28 25.42 -8.19
N ALA A 87 -17.44 24.84 -9.04
CA ALA A 87 -16.37 23.94 -8.62
C ALA A 87 -15.42 24.62 -7.62
N LEU A 88 -15.01 25.87 -7.90
CA LEU A 88 -14.17 26.65 -6.98
C LEU A 88 -14.84 26.84 -5.61
N SER A 89 -16.14 27.16 -5.58
CA SER A 89 -16.88 27.36 -4.32
C SER A 89 -17.05 26.11 -3.46
N VAL A 90 -17.07 24.93 -4.11
CA VAL A 90 -17.13 23.64 -3.42
C VAL A 90 -15.74 23.24 -2.92
N LEU A 91 -14.72 23.35 -3.78
CA LEU A 91 -13.38 22.84 -3.51
C LEU A 91 -12.62 23.68 -2.47
N THR A 92 -12.87 24.98 -2.39
CA THR A 92 -12.20 25.82 -1.38
C THR A 92 -12.53 25.41 0.05
N ARG A 93 -13.65 24.70 0.28
CA ARG A 93 -14.03 24.17 1.60
C ARG A 93 -12.99 23.17 2.15
N PHE A 94 -12.37 22.39 1.27
CA PHE A 94 -11.32 21.43 1.65
C PHE A 94 -9.98 22.11 2.00
N LEU A 95 -9.84 23.43 1.80
CA LEU A 95 -8.67 24.18 2.23
C LEU A 95 -8.73 24.53 3.73
N HIS A 96 -9.93 24.49 4.35
CA HIS A 96 -10.13 24.75 5.77
C HIS A 96 -9.66 23.58 6.64
N ASP A 97 -9.84 22.35 6.16
CA ASP A 97 -9.45 21.10 6.85
C ASP A 97 -7.99 20.68 6.62
N ALA A 98 -7.20 21.53 5.95
CA ALA A 98 -5.81 21.23 5.63
C ALA A 98 -5.00 21.08 6.93
N PRO A 99 -4.24 19.97 7.11
CA PRO A 99 -3.46 19.74 8.31
C PRO A 99 -2.53 20.93 8.57
N ALA A 100 -2.46 21.36 9.84
CA ALA A 100 -1.49 22.38 10.24
C ALA A 100 -0.10 21.92 9.79
N PRO A 101 0.71 22.79 9.15
CA PRO A 101 2.01 22.39 8.66
C PRO A 101 2.84 21.82 9.82
N GLU A 102 3.39 20.62 9.62
CA GLU A 102 4.35 19.97 10.53
C GLU A 102 5.68 20.74 10.64
N GLU A 103 5.76 21.94 10.03
CA GLU A 103 6.86 22.91 10.05
C GLU A 103 6.50 24.24 10.74
N ALA A 104 5.35 24.35 11.42
CA ALA A 104 5.08 25.53 12.23
C ALA A 104 5.97 25.54 13.49
N LEU A 105 7.15 26.14 13.39
CA LEU A 105 8.05 26.50 14.51
C LEU A 105 7.43 27.50 15.51
N LEU A 106 6.11 27.72 15.48
CA LEU A 106 5.44 28.70 16.31
C LEU A 106 4.29 28.04 17.07
N PRO A 107 4.27 28.15 18.42
CA PRO A 107 3.03 27.89 19.13
C PRO A 107 1.96 28.86 18.59
N PRO A 108 0.72 28.39 18.34
CA PRO A 108 -0.37 29.30 17.98
C PRO A 108 -0.47 30.37 19.07
N GLU A 109 -0.65 31.64 18.66
CA GLU A 109 -1.13 32.67 19.58
C GLU A 109 -2.55 32.27 20.00
N GLN A 110 -2.64 31.43 21.04
CA GLN A 110 -3.92 31.08 21.63
C GLN A 110 -4.52 32.32 22.32
N PRO A 111 -5.85 32.49 22.30
CA PRO A 111 -6.50 33.56 23.03
C PRO A 111 -6.17 33.42 24.54
N PRO A 112 -6.01 34.54 25.28
CA PRO A 112 -5.92 34.45 26.73
C PRO A 112 -7.27 33.94 27.26
N VAL A 113 -7.35 32.66 27.60
CA VAL A 113 -8.49 32.11 28.33
C VAL A 113 -8.42 32.65 29.75
N SER A 114 -9.27 33.63 30.04
CA SER A 114 -9.44 34.17 31.39
C SER A 114 -10.05 33.11 32.31
N SER A 115 -9.23 32.26 32.91
CA SER A 115 -9.66 31.35 33.98
C SER A 115 -9.66 32.09 35.32
N ASN A 116 -10.77 32.73 35.66
CA ASN A 116 -11.05 33.10 37.05
C ASN A 116 -12.55 32.98 37.35
N SER A 117 -12.99 31.78 37.71
CA SER A 117 -13.98 31.62 38.78
C SER A 117 -13.93 30.20 39.33
N LYS A 118 -13.50 30.09 40.58
CA LYS A 118 -13.74 28.95 41.44
C LYS A 118 -15.23 28.93 41.79
N SER A 119 -15.92 27.83 41.53
CA SER A 119 -17.18 27.52 42.21
C SER A 119 -17.29 26.01 42.43
N LYS A 120 -17.27 25.63 43.71
CA LYS A 120 -17.59 24.29 44.22
C LYS A 120 -19.11 24.07 44.18
N ARG A 121 -19.56 22.91 43.71
CA ARG A 121 -20.83 22.23 44.09
C ARG A 121 -20.73 20.78 43.61
N ALA A 122 -20.50 19.80 44.49
CA ALA A 122 -21.46 19.07 45.33
C ALA A 122 -22.22 17.99 44.53
N GLU A 123 -21.97 16.74 44.91
CA GLU A 123 -22.51 15.47 44.40
C GLU A 123 -24.03 15.34 44.61
N THR A 124 -24.70 14.63 43.70
CA THR A 124 -25.81 13.71 44.01
C THR A 124 -25.93 12.61 42.93
N ASP A 125 -26.05 11.37 43.40
CA ASP A 125 -26.27 10.10 42.69
C ASP A 125 -27.48 10.08 41.74
N SER A 126 -27.40 9.31 40.64
CA SER A 126 -28.13 8.03 40.46
C SER A 126 -28.20 7.51 39.00
N ALA A 127 -28.08 6.17 38.87
CA ALA A 127 -28.49 5.25 37.78
C ALA A 127 -27.43 4.78 36.74
N PRO A 128 -27.53 3.50 36.29
CA PRO A 128 -26.38 2.68 35.90
C PRO A 128 -26.04 2.77 34.41
N ILE A 129 -24.74 2.92 34.11
CA ILE A 129 -24.21 2.91 32.75
C ILE A 129 -24.11 1.44 32.29
N ALA A 130 -25.01 1.06 31.38
CA ALA A 130 -24.79 -0.05 30.48
C ALA A 130 -23.57 0.28 29.60
N ALA A 131 -22.65 -0.67 29.48
CA ALA A 131 -21.44 -0.58 28.70
C ALA A 131 -21.73 -0.35 27.20
N ALA A 132 -21.83 0.90 26.79
CA ALA A 132 -21.61 1.31 25.41
C ALA A 132 -20.15 1.72 25.30
N GLN A 133 -19.40 0.94 24.51
CA GLN A 133 -18.03 1.23 24.10
C GLN A 133 -17.99 2.60 23.44
N SER A 134 -17.56 3.63 24.17
CA SER A 134 -17.24 4.93 23.58
C SER A 134 -15.89 4.81 22.87
N THR A 135 -15.93 4.39 21.62
CA THR A 135 -14.83 4.55 20.67
C THR A 135 -14.63 6.05 20.49
N ILE A 136 -13.57 6.59 21.09
CA ILE A 136 -13.14 7.98 20.87
C ILE A 136 -12.57 8.02 19.44
N HIS A 137 -13.42 8.29 18.45
CA HIS A 137 -12.99 8.47 17.07
C HIS A 137 -12.41 9.88 16.90
N TYR A 138 -11.09 9.97 16.91
CA TYR A 138 -10.36 11.12 16.38
C TYR A 138 -10.51 11.12 14.85
N GLN A 139 -10.70 12.29 14.22
CA GLN A 139 -10.56 12.44 12.76
C GLN A 139 -9.22 11.83 12.34
N ASP A 140 -9.22 10.96 11.33
CA ASP A 140 -7.99 10.35 10.83
C ASP A 140 -7.18 11.42 10.06
N PRO A 141 -6.01 11.85 10.55
CA PRO A 141 -5.24 12.91 9.91
C PRO A 141 -4.68 12.49 8.54
N GLU A 142 -4.57 11.20 8.26
CA GLU A 142 -4.03 10.69 7.00
C GLU A 142 -5.03 10.88 5.86
N ILE A 143 -6.31 10.58 6.08
CA ILE A 143 -7.36 10.73 5.06
C ILE A 143 -7.65 12.20 4.76
N SER A 144 -7.64 13.08 5.77
CA SER A 144 -7.78 14.54 5.57
C SER A 144 -6.68 15.11 4.68
N ASN A 145 -5.43 14.66 4.88
CA ASN A 145 -4.30 15.09 4.05
C ASN A 145 -4.46 14.62 2.60
N GLU A 146 -4.94 13.40 2.39
CA GLU A 146 -5.20 12.87 1.05
C GLU A 146 -6.35 13.62 0.34
N ILE A 147 -7.39 14.02 1.07
CA ILE A 147 -8.47 14.87 0.57
C ILE A 147 -7.93 16.23 0.12
N TYR A 148 -7.11 16.88 0.96
CA TYR A 148 -6.48 18.16 0.62
C TYR A 148 -5.64 18.06 -0.67
N LYS A 149 -4.80 17.02 -0.80
CA LYS A 149 -3.99 16.80 -2.01
C LYS A 149 -4.84 16.55 -3.25
N ALA A 150 -5.91 15.76 -3.12
CA ALA A 150 -6.80 15.47 -4.24
C ALA A 150 -7.58 16.72 -4.68
N ALA A 151 -8.13 17.50 -3.73
CA ALA A 151 -8.77 18.78 -4.02
C ALA A 151 -7.79 19.80 -4.63
N GLY A 152 -6.55 19.85 -4.12
CA GLY A 152 -5.49 20.70 -4.64
C GLY A 152 -5.17 20.43 -6.11
N ARG A 153 -5.14 19.16 -6.54
CA ARG A 153 -4.94 18.80 -7.97
C ARG A 153 -6.07 19.29 -8.87
N VAL A 154 -7.31 19.26 -8.38
CA VAL A 154 -8.48 19.80 -9.12
C VAL A 154 -8.40 21.33 -9.19
N LEU A 155 -8.05 22.00 -8.09
CA LEU A 155 -7.84 23.46 -8.06
C LEU A 155 -6.68 23.90 -8.95
N PHE A 156 -5.62 23.10 -9.05
CA PHE A 156 -4.50 23.31 -9.96
C PHE A 156 -4.96 23.32 -11.42
N TYR A 157 -5.79 22.36 -11.81
CA TYR A 157 -6.39 22.35 -13.15
C TYR A 157 -7.26 23.59 -13.41
N ILE A 158 -8.18 23.91 -12.50
CA ILE A 158 -9.11 25.04 -12.65
C ILE A 158 -8.36 26.39 -12.74
N SER A 159 -7.29 26.55 -11.96
CA SER A 159 -6.46 27.76 -12.01
C SER A 159 -5.63 27.87 -13.29
N ALA A 160 -5.26 26.74 -13.90
CA ALA A 160 -4.67 26.74 -15.24
C ALA A 160 -5.72 27.14 -16.31
N SER A 161 -6.92 26.56 -16.27
CA SER A 161 -7.97 26.74 -17.30
C SER A 161 -8.71 28.08 -17.22
N ASN A 162 -9.06 28.54 -16.00
CA ASN A 162 -9.94 29.69 -15.76
C ASN A 162 -9.31 30.70 -14.79
N TRP A 163 -8.04 31.05 -15.01
CA TRP A 163 -7.30 32.00 -14.15
C TRP A 163 -8.04 33.31 -13.83
N PRO A 164 -8.73 34.00 -14.76
CA PRO A 164 -9.44 35.24 -14.44
C PRO A 164 -10.48 35.09 -13.30
N ILE A 165 -11.16 33.94 -13.24
CA ILE A 165 -12.15 33.64 -12.19
C ILE A 165 -11.45 33.40 -10.85
N VAL A 166 -10.40 32.57 -10.87
CA VAL A 166 -9.61 32.24 -9.68
C VAL A 166 -8.94 33.49 -9.10
N PHE A 167 -8.33 34.31 -9.96
CA PHE A 167 -7.68 35.55 -9.56
C PHE A 167 -8.67 36.59 -9.03
N ALA A 168 -9.85 36.73 -9.63
CA ALA A 168 -10.90 37.59 -9.10
C ALA A 168 -11.33 37.17 -7.68
N ARG A 169 -11.45 35.86 -7.43
CA ARG A 169 -11.81 35.32 -6.11
C ARG A 169 -10.71 35.59 -5.08
N LEU A 170 -9.44 35.37 -5.44
CA LEU A 170 -8.28 35.68 -4.61
C LEU A 170 -8.20 37.16 -4.27
N LYS A 171 -8.35 38.02 -5.28
CA LYS A 171 -8.34 39.48 -5.13
C LYS A 171 -9.43 39.95 -4.17
N MET A 172 -10.66 39.47 -4.32
CA MET A 172 -11.76 39.77 -3.40
C MET A 172 -11.43 39.35 -1.97
N ARG A 173 -10.81 38.18 -1.78
CA ARG A 173 -10.42 37.72 -0.44
C ARG A 173 -9.30 38.58 0.17
N ILE A 174 -8.27 38.91 -0.59
CA ILE A 174 -7.17 39.79 -0.16
C ILE A 174 -7.71 41.16 0.26
N GLN A 175 -8.63 41.73 -0.53
CA GLN A 175 -9.27 43.01 -0.22
C GLN A 175 -10.16 42.95 1.02
N HIS A 176 -10.85 41.84 1.25
CA HIS A 176 -11.60 41.64 2.49
C HIS A 176 -10.66 41.59 3.71
N LEU A 177 -9.53 40.87 3.60
CA LEU A 177 -8.55 40.73 4.68
C LEU A 177 -7.80 42.04 4.99
N SER A 178 -7.77 43.00 4.07
CA SER A 178 -7.20 44.33 4.29
C SER A 178 -8.17 45.34 4.89
N THR A 179 -9.48 45.04 4.87
CA THR A 179 -10.55 45.97 5.30
C THR A 179 -11.35 45.45 6.49
N THR A 180 -11.22 44.17 6.83
CA THR A 180 -11.93 43.54 7.96
C THR A 180 -11.54 44.15 9.31
N TYR A 181 -12.52 44.22 10.22
CA TYR A 181 -12.32 44.63 11.61
C TYR A 181 -11.90 43.46 12.52
N ASP A 182 -12.03 42.22 12.05
CA ASP A 182 -11.59 41.04 12.79
C ASP A 182 -10.06 41.02 12.91
N GLU A 183 -9.54 40.77 14.12
CA GLU A 183 -8.10 40.62 14.37
C GLU A 183 -7.59 39.23 13.98
N TRP A 184 -8.50 38.25 13.92
CA TRP A 184 -8.20 36.85 13.57
C TRP A 184 -9.06 36.38 12.39
N PRO A 185 -9.03 37.09 11.26
CA PRO A 185 -9.85 36.73 10.13
C PRO A 185 -9.41 35.37 9.58
N GLU A 186 -10.37 34.62 9.04
CA GLU A 186 -10.12 33.33 8.43
C GLU A 186 -9.23 33.45 7.17
N THR A 187 -8.18 32.64 7.07
CA THR A 187 -7.17 32.74 6.00
C THR A 187 -7.10 31.51 5.09
N ALA A 188 -7.96 30.50 5.30
CA ALA A 188 -7.93 29.23 4.56
C ALA A 188 -7.95 29.40 3.03
N GLU A 189 -8.77 30.33 2.52
CA GLU A 189 -8.84 30.62 1.08
C GLU A 189 -7.52 31.14 0.47
N LEU A 190 -6.60 31.69 1.28
CA LEU A 190 -5.27 32.09 0.79
C LEU A 190 -4.48 30.88 0.28
N LYS A 191 -4.70 29.68 0.86
CA LYS A 191 -4.06 28.42 0.43
C LYS A 191 -4.41 28.02 -0.99
N LEU A 192 -5.39 28.67 -1.63
CA LEU A 192 -5.62 28.54 -3.06
C LEU A 192 -4.38 28.91 -3.89
N LEU A 193 -3.53 29.83 -3.41
CA LEU A 193 -2.24 30.13 -4.03
C LEU A 193 -1.24 28.97 -3.93
N GLU A 194 -1.32 28.14 -2.88
CA GLU A 194 -0.46 26.95 -2.74
C GLU A 194 -0.84 25.85 -3.75
N THR A 195 -2.08 25.83 -4.23
CA THR A 195 -2.58 24.78 -5.14
C THR A 195 -2.79 25.28 -6.56
N ALA A 196 -2.54 26.56 -6.84
CA ALA A 196 -2.77 27.15 -8.14
C ALA A 196 -1.62 26.87 -9.14
N SER A 197 -1.96 26.74 -10.42
CA SER A 197 -1.02 26.67 -11.55
C SER A 197 -0.49 28.07 -11.91
N LEU A 198 0.42 28.57 -11.06
CA LEU A 198 1.02 29.89 -11.21
C LEU A 198 2.22 29.83 -12.15
N ASN A 199 2.06 30.26 -13.40
CA ASN A 199 3.18 30.61 -14.28
C ASN A 199 3.71 32.02 -13.96
N GLN A 200 4.80 32.44 -14.60
CA GLN A 200 5.44 33.73 -14.35
C GLN A 200 4.44 34.90 -14.44
N ARG A 201 3.59 34.93 -15.48
CA ARG A 201 2.59 35.99 -15.66
C ARG A 201 1.57 36.04 -14.52
N ARG A 202 1.03 34.89 -14.12
CA ARG A 202 0.04 34.78 -13.03
C ARG A 202 0.64 35.18 -11.69
N LEU A 203 1.87 34.73 -11.41
CA LEU A 203 2.60 35.09 -10.21
C LEU A 203 2.89 36.60 -10.16
N SER A 204 3.28 37.22 -11.27
CA SER A 204 3.44 38.68 -11.38
C SER A 204 2.16 39.47 -11.11
N GLN A 205 0.98 38.94 -11.49
CA GLN A 205 -0.31 39.55 -11.15
C GLN A 205 -0.60 39.49 -9.64
N VAL A 206 -0.27 38.37 -8.99
CA VAL A 206 -0.39 38.22 -7.53
C VAL A 206 0.51 39.22 -6.80
N PHE A 207 1.79 39.34 -7.21
CA PHE A 207 2.69 40.34 -6.62
C PHE A 207 2.19 41.78 -6.81
N SER A 208 1.64 42.08 -8.00
CA SER A 208 1.10 43.41 -8.29
C SER A 208 -0.05 43.80 -7.37
N GLU A 209 -0.96 42.86 -7.08
CA GLU A 209 -2.06 43.07 -6.12
C GLU A 209 -1.54 43.23 -4.69
N LEU A 210 -0.65 42.33 -4.26
CA LEU A 210 -0.09 42.33 -2.90
C LEU A 210 0.77 43.55 -2.62
N ARG A 211 1.51 44.07 -3.60
CA ARG A 211 2.33 45.29 -3.45
C ARG A 211 1.54 46.47 -2.86
N SER A 212 0.26 46.60 -3.21
CA SER A 212 -0.60 47.68 -2.73
C SER A 212 -1.41 47.34 -1.47
N THR A 213 -1.60 46.05 -1.17
CA THR A 213 -2.54 45.59 -0.13
C THR A 213 -1.86 44.94 1.07
N PHE A 214 -0.64 44.42 0.93
CA PHE A 214 0.03 43.60 1.92
C PHE A 214 0.25 44.31 3.26
N LEU A 215 0.63 45.59 3.23
CA LEU A 215 0.83 46.39 4.45
C LEU A 215 -0.48 46.59 5.23
N HIS A 216 -1.62 46.56 4.54
CA HIS A 216 -2.95 46.76 5.12
C HIS A 216 -3.59 45.47 5.64
N LEU A 217 -3.02 44.30 5.34
CA LEU A 217 -3.49 43.04 5.90
C LEU A 217 -3.32 43.04 7.42
N LYS A 218 -4.24 42.37 8.13
CA LYS A 218 -4.12 42.08 9.57
C LYS A 218 -2.88 41.25 9.87
N ARG A 219 -2.34 41.36 11.09
CA ARG A 219 -1.06 40.73 11.49
C ARG A 219 -1.04 39.21 11.30
N SER A 220 -2.14 38.55 11.64
CA SER A 220 -2.37 37.11 11.42
C SER A 220 -2.36 36.78 9.92
N ALA A 221 -3.17 37.48 9.13
CA ALA A 221 -3.23 37.33 7.67
C ALA A 221 -1.90 37.64 6.95
N GLN A 222 -1.10 38.61 7.45
CA GLN A 222 0.24 38.87 6.92
C GLN A 222 1.16 37.65 7.11
N SER A 223 1.09 36.98 8.26
CA SER A 223 1.90 35.81 8.54
C SER A 223 1.50 34.62 7.67
N ASP A 224 0.20 34.37 7.54
CA ASP A 224 -0.31 33.29 6.69
C ASP A 224 0.00 33.54 5.21
N MET A 225 -0.22 34.77 4.74
CA MET A 225 0.14 35.17 3.37
C MET A 225 1.64 35.02 3.10
N ALA A 226 2.51 35.33 4.08
CA ALA A 226 3.95 35.18 3.92
C ALA A 226 4.35 33.70 3.69
N SER A 227 3.77 32.79 4.49
CA SER A 227 3.98 31.35 4.35
C SER A 227 3.41 30.81 3.03
N VAL A 228 2.18 31.19 2.69
CA VAL A 228 1.51 30.80 1.45
C VAL A 228 2.29 31.27 0.21
N LEU A 229 2.79 32.50 0.22
CA LEU A 229 3.50 33.07 -0.92
C LEU A 229 4.90 32.47 -1.09
N HIS A 230 5.58 32.12 0.00
CA HIS A 230 6.83 31.36 -0.05
C HIS A 230 6.65 30.03 -0.78
N LYS A 231 5.63 29.25 -0.41
CA LYS A 231 5.29 27.99 -1.10
C LYS A 231 4.84 28.21 -2.54
N ALA A 232 4.04 29.24 -2.81
CA ALA A 232 3.57 29.55 -4.15
C ALA A 232 4.73 29.85 -5.12
N ILE A 233 5.78 30.55 -4.66
CA ILE A 233 7.01 30.77 -5.44
C ILE A 233 7.74 29.45 -5.68
N TRP A 234 7.88 28.60 -4.66
CA TRP A 234 8.49 27.27 -4.84
C TRP A 234 7.73 26.40 -5.83
N ASN A 235 6.41 26.38 -5.73
CA ASN A 235 5.55 25.65 -6.67
C ASN A 235 5.72 26.17 -8.10
N TRP A 236 5.89 27.49 -8.31
CA TRP A 236 6.21 28.02 -9.63
C TRP A 236 7.58 27.52 -10.14
N ILE A 237 8.63 27.58 -9.32
CA ILE A 237 9.98 27.10 -9.69
C ILE A 237 9.96 25.61 -10.02
N GLU A 238 9.20 24.83 -9.25
CA GLU A 238 9.06 23.39 -9.45
C GLU A 238 8.23 23.09 -10.72
N VAL A 239 7.04 23.66 -10.86
CA VAL A 239 6.12 23.36 -11.96
C VAL A 239 6.61 23.93 -13.30
N PHE A 240 7.22 25.12 -13.29
CA PHE A 240 7.69 25.84 -14.48
C PHE A 240 9.21 26.13 -14.41
N PRO A 241 10.07 25.10 -14.31
CA PRO A 241 11.49 25.28 -14.05
C PRO A 241 12.21 26.06 -15.16
N THR A 242 11.74 25.92 -16.40
CA THR A 242 12.30 26.63 -17.56
C THR A 242 12.12 28.15 -17.48
N GLU A 243 11.01 28.64 -16.91
CA GLU A 243 10.78 30.07 -16.72
C GLU A 243 11.76 30.65 -15.69
N PHE A 244 11.98 29.91 -14.59
CA PHE A 244 12.95 30.29 -13.58
C PHE A 244 14.40 30.26 -14.10
N VAL A 245 14.79 29.21 -14.84
CA VAL A 245 16.11 29.13 -15.48
C VAL A 245 16.33 30.34 -16.39
N HIS A 246 15.35 30.68 -17.23
CA HIS A 246 15.42 31.83 -18.13
C HIS A 246 15.57 33.16 -17.37
N LEU A 247 14.82 33.35 -16.28
CA LEU A 247 14.95 34.52 -15.41
C LEU A 247 16.38 34.64 -14.85
N CYS A 248 16.95 33.55 -14.35
CA CYS A 248 18.33 33.53 -13.86
C CYS A 248 19.35 33.82 -14.97
N GLN A 249 19.19 33.22 -16.16
CA GLN A 249 20.12 33.43 -17.29
C GLN A 249 20.12 34.86 -17.80
N THR A 250 18.95 35.51 -17.84
CA THR A 250 18.85 36.90 -18.30
C THR A 250 19.41 37.91 -17.30
N GLN A 251 19.66 37.51 -16.05
CA GLN A 251 20.06 38.39 -14.95
C GLN A 251 19.11 39.60 -14.78
N LYS A 252 17.82 39.40 -15.07
CA LYS A 252 16.77 40.43 -14.90
C LYS A 252 15.86 40.09 -13.74
N ARG A 253 15.21 41.10 -13.16
CA ARG A 253 14.15 40.92 -12.16
C ARG A 253 12.83 40.50 -12.82
N MET A 254 12.04 39.69 -12.09
CA MET A 254 10.71 39.29 -12.52
C MET A 254 9.75 40.48 -12.60
N GLU A 255 8.77 40.39 -13.50
CA GLU A 255 7.62 41.30 -13.56
C GLU A 255 6.77 41.25 -12.27
N GLY A 256 6.07 42.33 -11.94
CA GLY A 256 5.33 42.46 -10.68
C GLY A 256 6.16 43.03 -9.51
N GLU A 257 7.40 43.44 -9.78
CA GLU A 257 8.28 44.18 -8.86
C GLU A 257 8.45 43.54 -7.46
N PRO A 258 8.86 42.27 -7.35
CA PRO A 258 8.99 41.56 -6.08
C PRO A 258 9.92 42.24 -5.06
N HIS A 259 10.90 43.03 -5.53
CA HIS A 259 11.79 43.84 -4.68
C HIS A 259 11.07 44.90 -3.82
N ILE A 260 9.88 45.38 -4.23
CA ILE A 260 9.06 46.30 -3.42
C ILE A 260 8.40 45.53 -2.28
N LEU A 261 7.83 44.36 -2.58
CA LEU A 261 7.25 43.49 -1.57
C LEU A 261 8.31 43.01 -0.56
N PHE A 262 9.56 42.80 -1.02
CA PHE A 262 10.70 42.57 -0.13
C PHE A 262 10.88 43.72 0.86
N ASP A 263 10.85 44.98 0.40
CA ASP A 263 11.05 46.15 1.27
C ASP A 263 9.91 46.30 2.29
N ILE A 264 8.67 45.98 1.90
CA ILE A 264 7.52 45.92 2.80
C ILE A 264 7.78 44.86 3.88
N CYS A 265 8.07 43.62 3.48
CA CYS A 265 8.37 42.53 4.42
C CYS A 265 9.56 42.87 5.35
N HIS A 266 10.57 43.57 4.82
CA HIS A 266 11.73 44.01 5.59
C HIS A 266 11.36 45.01 6.67
N SER A 267 10.50 45.97 6.36
CA SER A 267 9.99 46.93 7.36
C SER A 267 9.14 46.26 8.44
N LEU A 268 8.47 45.16 8.09
CA LEU A 268 7.57 44.39 8.95
C LEU A 268 8.31 43.39 9.87
N ALA A 269 9.55 43.04 9.55
CA ALA A 269 10.41 42.08 10.27
C ALA A 269 11.12 42.72 11.49
N THR A 270 10.34 43.36 12.37
CA THR A 270 10.84 44.22 13.46
C THR A 270 11.48 43.46 14.63
N ASP A 271 11.01 42.24 14.91
CA ASP A 271 11.45 41.39 16.03
C ASP A 271 11.76 39.96 15.57
N ASN A 272 12.32 39.11 16.45
CA ASN A 272 12.71 37.75 16.09
C ASN A 272 11.53 36.86 15.64
N LYS A 273 10.33 37.01 16.21
CA LYS A 273 9.15 36.23 15.79
C LYS A 273 8.71 36.65 14.39
N ARG A 274 8.69 37.95 14.12
CA ARG A 274 8.38 38.49 12.79
C ARG A 274 9.45 38.08 11.77
N ARG A 275 10.73 38.12 12.13
CA ARG A 275 11.84 37.65 11.27
C ARG A 275 11.66 36.18 10.89
N GLN A 276 11.30 35.33 11.85
CA GLN A 276 11.00 33.91 11.59
C GLN A 276 9.91 33.71 10.53
N VAL A 277 8.93 34.60 10.47
CA VAL A 277 7.82 34.55 9.49
C VAL A 277 8.23 35.12 8.12
N PHE A 278 8.89 36.28 8.06
CA PHE A 278 9.12 36.97 6.79
C PHE A 278 10.42 36.61 6.08
N TRP A 279 11.45 36.12 6.79
CA TRP A 279 12.75 35.84 6.18
C TRP A 279 12.70 34.82 5.03
N PRO A 280 11.92 33.72 5.10
CA PRO A 280 11.78 32.80 3.98
C PRO A 280 11.20 33.50 2.74
N LEU A 281 10.10 34.26 2.90
CA LEU A 281 9.51 35.00 1.79
C LEU A 281 10.49 36.05 1.24
N GLN A 282 11.20 36.79 2.09
CA GLN A 282 12.20 37.76 1.66
C GLN A 282 13.32 37.11 0.84
N THR A 283 13.76 35.92 1.24
CA THR A 283 14.76 35.14 0.50
C THR A 283 14.26 34.82 -0.90
N MET A 284 13.05 34.25 -1.01
CA MET A 284 12.46 33.92 -2.30
C MET A 284 12.23 35.16 -3.18
N LEU A 285 11.71 36.26 -2.64
CA LEU A 285 11.53 37.51 -3.38
C LEU A 285 12.85 38.09 -3.90
N LEU A 286 13.95 37.92 -3.16
CA LEU A 286 15.28 38.34 -3.59
C LEU A 286 15.84 37.40 -4.67
N ILE A 287 15.59 36.09 -4.60
CA ILE A 287 15.94 35.12 -5.65
C ILE A 287 15.26 35.46 -6.99
N LEU A 288 14.04 36.00 -6.96
CA LEU A 288 13.32 36.50 -8.14
C LEU A 288 13.86 37.83 -8.71
N CYS A 289 14.90 38.41 -8.08
CA CYS A 289 15.62 39.59 -8.54
C CYS A 289 17.12 39.33 -8.73
N PRO A 290 17.54 38.49 -9.71
CA PRO A 290 18.95 38.16 -9.95
C PRO A 290 19.92 39.35 -10.00
N ASP A 291 19.56 40.44 -10.68
CA ASP A 291 20.34 41.69 -10.77
C ASP A 291 20.60 42.31 -9.38
N ILE A 292 19.54 42.41 -8.57
CA ILE A 292 19.63 42.99 -7.22
C ILE A 292 20.37 42.04 -6.27
N LEU A 293 20.15 40.72 -6.40
CA LEU A 293 20.80 39.70 -5.59
C LEU A 293 22.32 39.70 -5.80
N LEU A 294 22.78 39.70 -7.07
CA LEU A 294 24.20 39.75 -7.39
C LEU A 294 24.85 41.03 -6.85
N ASN A 295 24.22 42.18 -7.09
CA ASN A 295 24.70 43.47 -6.57
C ASN A 295 24.73 43.50 -5.03
N ALA A 296 23.74 42.92 -4.36
CA ALA A 296 23.69 42.86 -2.90
C ALA A 296 24.81 41.98 -2.32
N ALA A 297 25.18 40.89 -2.99
CA ALA A 297 26.21 39.97 -2.54
C ALA A 297 27.64 40.46 -2.83
N MET A 298 27.85 41.18 -3.95
CA MET A 298 29.17 41.75 -4.30
C MET A 298 29.52 43.03 -3.55
N ASN A 299 28.60 43.60 -2.77
CA ASN A 299 28.82 44.87 -2.08
C ASN A 299 29.73 44.70 -0.85
N ASP A 300 31.03 44.81 -1.08
CA ASP A 300 32.04 44.93 -0.02
C ASP A 300 31.90 46.27 0.72
N ALA A 301 31.34 46.21 1.92
CA ALA A 301 31.63 47.09 3.07
C ALA A 301 31.87 48.59 2.79
N ARG A 302 31.10 49.23 1.90
CA ARG A 302 30.98 50.70 1.87
C ARG A 302 29.91 51.12 2.87
N ASN A 303 30.16 52.22 3.59
CA ASN A 303 29.46 52.69 4.81
C ASN A 303 27.92 52.81 4.78
N ASN A 304 27.22 52.42 3.71
CA ASN A 304 25.76 52.30 3.64
C ASN A 304 25.37 51.06 2.81
N LEU A 305 25.21 49.91 3.46
CA LEU A 305 24.68 48.69 2.83
C LEU A 305 23.21 48.92 2.42
N SER A 306 22.82 48.48 1.23
CA SER A 306 21.40 48.45 0.82
C SER A 306 20.59 47.53 1.76
N LYS A 307 19.27 47.75 1.90
CA LYS A 307 18.41 46.87 2.74
C LYS A 307 18.57 45.38 2.40
N LYS A 308 18.84 45.06 1.12
CA LYS A 308 19.05 43.70 0.61
C LYS A 308 20.40 43.13 1.05
N ALA A 309 21.47 43.92 0.99
CA ALA A 309 22.78 43.52 1.49
C ALA A 309 22.80 43.38 3.03
N GLN A 310 22.10 44.28 3.75
CA GLN A 310 21.89 44.16 5.20
C GLN A 310 21.17 42.86 5.59
N PHE A 311 20.18 42.44 4.80
CA PHE A 311 19.47 41.19 5.01
C PHE A 311 20.39 39.97 4.84
N LEU A 312 21.16 39.88 3.76
CA LEU A 312 22.11 38.78 3.54
C LEU A 312 23.15 38.67 4.66
N GLU A 313 23.68 39.81 5.11
CA GLU A 313 24.61 39.86 6.23
C GLU A 313 23.94 39.49 7.57
N ALA A 314 22.66 39.83 7.75
CA ALA A 314 21.89 39.43 8.92
C ALA A 314 21.66 37.91 8.96
N LEU A 315 21.39 37.27 7.82
CA LEU A 315 21.32 35.80 7.72
C LEU A 315 22.65 35.17 8.15
N LYS A 316 23.77 35.66 7.60
CA LYS A 316 25.12 35.17 7.90
C LYS A 316 25.45 35.23 9.39
N LYS A 317 25.20 36.39 10.01
CA LYS A 317 25.41 36.59 11.46
C LYS A 317 24.49 35.72 12.32
N SER A 318 23.27 35.46 11.85
CA SER A 318 22.26 34.73 12.61
C SER A 318 22.51 33.23 12.69
N LEU A 319 23.33 32.66 11.80
CA LEU A 319 23.81 31.27 11.93
C LEU A 319 24.59 31.02 13.23
N ARG A 320 25.17 32.07 13.83
CA ARG A 320 25.86 31.98 15.14
C ARG A 320 24.94 32.22 16.33
N ASN A 321 23.68 32.62 16.09
CA ASN A 321 22.68 32.94 17.11
C ASN A 321 21.61 31.84 17.20
N LYS A 322 21.56 31.14 18.35
CA LYS A 322 20.61 30.02 18.57
C LYS A 322 19.14 30.34 18.29
N SER A 323 18.68 31.58 18.48
CA SER A 323 17.24 31.94 18.31
C SER A 323 16.80 32.13 16.86
N LEU A 324 17.73 32.39 15.95
CA LEU A 324 17.47 32.66 14.53
C LEU A 324 18.26 31.72 13.61
N MET A 325 19.09 30.84 14.16
CA MET A 325 19.91 29.88 13.43
C MET A 325 19.04 29.01 12.52
N GLU A 326 17.96 28.41 13.04
CA GLU A 326 17.07 27.53 12.26
C GLU A 326 16.48 28.23 11.04
N ILE A 327 15.89 29.42 11.23
CA ILE A 327 15.29 30.15 10.12
C ILE A 327 16.33 30.71 9.14
N ALA A 328 17.51 31.11 9.63
CA ALA A 328 18.61 31.55 8.77
C ALA A 328 19.14 30.38 7.91
N SER A 329 19.30 29.20 8.50
CA SER A 329 19.64 27.97 7.79
C SER A 329 18.60 27.65 6.73
N HIS A 330 17.30 27.71 7.06
CA HIS A 330 16.22 27.49 6.08
C HIS A 330 16.31 28.44 4.88
N CYS A 331 16.57 29.73 5.10
CA CYS A 331 16.75 30.70 4.03
C CYS A 331 17.97 30.37 3.15
N TYR A 332 19.08 29.94 3.74
CA TYR A 332 20.25 29.51 2.95
C TYR A 332 20.01 28.21 2.19
N VAL A 333 19.22 27.29 2.73
CA VAL A 333 18.77 26.10 1.99
C VAL A 333 17.91 26.49 0.80
N ASP A 334 17.04 27.49 0.92
CA ASP A 334 16.27 28.00 -0.22
C ASP A 334 17.19 28.49 -1.35
N VAL A 335 18.23 29.26 -1.01
CA VAL A 335 19.23 29.74 -1.99
C VAL A 335 19.98 28.57 -2.64
N CYS A 336 20.46 27.61 -1.84
CA CYS A 336 21.13 26.41 -2.35
C CYS A 336 20.21 25.59 -3.26
N LYS A 337 18.97 25.32 -2.84
CA LYS A 337 17.97 24.58 -3.62
C LYS A 337 17.68 25.30 -4.94
N ALA A 338 17.48 26.62 -4.92
CA ALA A 338 17.21 27.41 -6.13
C ALA A 338 18.38 27.33 -7.11
N SER A 339 19.62 27.32 -6.61
CA SER A 339 20.80 27.19 -7.47
C SER A 339 20.94 25.84 -8.18
N THR A 340 20.26 24.79 -7.69
CA THR A 340 20.20 23.48 -8.38
C THR A 340 19.39 23.51 -9.67
N TYR A 341 18.52 24.51 -9.84
CA TYR A 341 17.75 24.73 -11.07
C TYR A 341 18.54 25.46 -12.16
N VAL A 342 19.76 25.92 -11.87
CA VAL A 342 20.60 26.58 -12.85
C VAL A 342 21.74 25.63 -13.23
N SER A 343 22.24 25.64 -14.47
CA SER A 343 23.38 24.78 -14.87
C SER A 343 24.69 25.20 -14.19
N LYS A 344 25.68 24.29 -14.11
CA LYS A 344 27.02 24.58 -13.58
C LYS A 344 27.82 25.56 -14.43
N ASN A 345 27.51 25.65 -15.72
CA ASN A 345 28.19 26.53 -16.67
C ASN A 345 27.57 27.94 -16.74
N ASP A 346 26.55 28.22 -15.92
CA ASP A 346 25.85 29.49 -15.91
C ASP A 346 26.61 30.53 -15.07
N THR A 347 26.51 31.81 -15.47
CA THR A 347 27.09 32.97 -14.76
C THR A 347 26.06 33.65 -13.85
N SER A 348 24.99 32.94 -13.51
CA SER A 348 23.92 33.49 -12.68
C SER A 348 24.37 33.94 -11.28
N ALA A 349 23.69 34.96 -10.73
CA ALA A 349 23.85 35.42 -9.35
C ALA A 349 23.94 34.29 -8.31
N LEU A 350 23.07 33.28 -8.42
CA LEU A 350 23.04 32.14 -7.50
C LEU A 350 24.35 31.34 -7.52
N ARG A 351 24.96 31.14 -8.69
CA ARG A 351 26.22 30.40 -8.82
C ARG A 351 27.41 31.11 -8.16
N HIS A 352 27.39 32.44 -8.10
CA HIS A 352 28.42 33.22 -7.44
C HIS A 352 28.33 33.18 -5.90
N ILE A 353 27.12 33.12 -5.34
CA ILE A 353 26.91 33.30 -3.89
C ILE A 353 26.95 31.96 -3.13
N VAL A 354 26.49 30.87 -3.76
CA VAL A 354 26.32 29.56 -3.12
C VAL A 354 27.61 28.98 -2.51
N PRO A 355 28.81 29.08 -3.12
CA PRO A 355 30.02 28.51 -2.51
C PRO A 355 30.34 29.06 -1.11
N GLU A 356 30.07 30.36 -0.86
CA GLU A 356 30.22 30.95 0.47
C GLU A 356 29.16 30.43 1.44
N ILE A 357 27.90 30.36 0.98
CA ILE A 357 26.78 29.83 1.77
C ILE A 357 27.03 28.37 2.16
N GLU A 358 27.50 27.52 1.24
CA GLU A 358 27.85 26.13 1.53
C GLU A 358 28.91 26.03 2.63
N ASN A 359 29.92 26.92 2.61
CA ASN A 359 30.94 26.94 3.65
C ASN A 359 30.40 27.37 5.02
N GLU A 360 29.48 28.33 5.08
CA GLU A 360 28.83 28.76 6.33
C GLU A 360 27.88 27.67 6.88
N LEU A 361 27.22 26.91 6.00
CA LEU A 361 26.32 25.82 6.39
C LEU A 361 27.03 24.54 6.86
N LYS A 362 28.30 24.31 6.48
CA LYS A 362 29.06 23.10 6.88
C LYS A 362 29.15 22.89 8.40
N GLY A 363 29.03 23.95 9.20
CA GLY A 363 29.08 23.88 10.68
C GLY A 363 27.71 23.84 11.38
N THR A 364 26.60 23.86 10.65
CA THR A 364 25.22 23.98 11.19
C THR A 364 24.31 22.80 10.81
N ILE A 365 24.86 21.72 10.24
CA ILE A 365 24.14 20.47 9.97
C ILE A 365 23.99 19.68 11.28
N ASP A 366 23.23 20.21 12.23
CA ASP A 366 22.82 19.43 13.40
C ASP A 366 21.43 19.87 13.89
N LYS A 367 20.51 18.90 13.89
CA LYS A 367 19.25 18.75 14.67
C LYS A 367 17.85 19.01 14.11
N GLU A 368 17.58 19.70 13.01
CA GLU A 368 16.18 19.78 12.53
C GLU A 368 16.08 20.00 11.02
N LYS A 369 15.21 19.20 10.40
CA LYS A 369 15.23 18.74 9.00
C LYS A 369 15.37 19.87 7.96
N THR A 370 16.25 19.67 6.98
CA THR A 370 15.87 19.89 5.58
C THR A 370 16.49 18.76 4.78
N SER A 371 15.73 17.71 4.46
CA SER A 371 16.12 16.77 3.40
C SER A 371 16.48 17.53 2.13
N SER A 372 15.77 18.63 1.85
CA SER A 372 16.10 19.60 0.80
C SER A 372 17.52 20.16 0.88
N CYS A 373 18.11 20.30 2.08
CA CYS A 373 19.49 20.75 2.27
C CYS A 373 20.48 19.71 1.76
N LEU A 374 20.35 18.46 2.22
CA LEU A 374 21.23 17.38 1.78
C LEU A 374 21.00 17.05 0.29
N THR A 375 19.76 17.11 -0.20
CA THR A 375 19.43 17.02 -1.63
C THR A 375 20.13 18.12 -2.42
N ALA A 376 20.10 19.38 -1.96
CA ALA A 376 20.78 20.49 -2.61
C ALA A 376 22.30 20.31 -2.60
N PHE A 377 22.90 19.95 -1.46
CA PHE A 377 24.34 19.69 -1.34
C PHE A 377 24.79 18.54 -2.23
N TYR A 378 23.99 17.49 -2.38
CA TYR A 378 24.33 16.41 -3.30
C TYR A 378 24.31 16.90 -4.75
N ARG A 379 23.28 17.66 -5.15
CA ARG A 379 23.19 18.23 -6.52
C ARG A 379 24.34 19.18 -6.83
N LEU A 380 24.81 19.94 -5.84
CA LEU A 380 25.90 20.89 -5.98
C LEU A 380 27.28 20.21 -5.95
N ASN A 381 27.53 19.37 -4.94
CA ASN A 381 28.81 18.71 -4.70
C ASN A 381 28.65 17.24 -4.26
N PRO A 382 28.39 16.31 -5.19
CA PRO A 382 28.19 14.88 -4.89
C PRO A 382 29.36 14.27 -4.12
N ARG A 383 30.60 14.64 -4.49
CA ARG A 383 31.82 14.05 -3.91
C ARG A 383 31.91 14.31 -2.41
N HIS A 384 31.66 15.54 -1.97
CA HIS A 384 31.69 15.88 -0.55
C HIS A 384 30.62 15.12 0.23
N VAL A 385 29.39 15.07 -0.30
CA VAL A 385 28.29 14.33 0.34
C VAL A 385 28.63 12.85 0.48
N ILE A 386 29.12 12.22 -0.59
CA ILE A 386 29.47 10.79 -0.61
C ILE A 386 30.57 10.46 0.40
N HIS A 387 31.64 11.25 0.45
CA HIS A 387 32.82 10.91 1.26
C HIS A 387 32.79 11.47 2.68
N SER A 388 31.94 12.44 3.00
CA SER A 388 31.88 13.08 4.32
C SER A 388 30.53 12.89 5.01
N LEU A 389 29.43 13.30 4.37
CA LEU A 389 28.11 13.35 5.03
C LEU A 389 27.41 11.99 5.08
N ILE A 390 27.48 11.16 4.03
CA ILE A 390 26.86 9.82 4.06
C ILE A 390 27.44 8.97 5.21
N PRO A 391 28.77 8.84 5.39
CA PRO A 391 29.33 8.06 6.51
C PRO A 391 28.93 8.59 7.90
N GLU A 392 28.83 9.91 8.06
CA GLU A 392 28.45 10.55 9.32
C GLU A 392 26.98 10.27 9.66
N LEU A 393 26.07 10.55 8.72
CA LEU A 393 24.63 10.39 8.87
C LEU A 393 24.17 8.93 8.94
N SER A 394 24.96 8.01 8.36
CA SER A 394 24.67 6.56 8.41
C SER A 394 25.26 5.85 9.62
N SER A 395 26.07 6.52 10.42
CA SER A 395 26.75 5.91 11.57
C SER A 395 25.79 5.38 12.64
N ASP A 396 26.24 4.40 13.43
CA ASP A 396 25.43 3.81 14.51
C ASP A 396 25.11 4.78 15.64
N LYS A 397 25.91 5.85 15.77
CA LYS A 397 25.71 6.91 16.75
C LYS A 397 24.72 7.97 16.27
N ALA A 398 24.42 8.01 14.97
CA ALA A 398 23.52 9.00 14.40
C ALA A 398 22.08 8.79 14.91
N PRO A 399 21.41 9.84 15.43
CA PRO A 399 19.99 9.82 15.72
C PRO A 399 19.14 9.35 14.54
N ILE A 400 17.99 8.73 14.84
CA ILE A 400 17.06 8.22 13.82
C ILE A 400 16.61 9.32 12.83
N ALA A 401 16.44 10.55 13.32
CA ALA A 401 16.08 11.70 12.50
C ALA A 401 17.10 11.99 11.39
N PHE A 402 18.40 11.79 11.63
CA PHE A 402 19.44 12.00 10.61
C PHE A 402 19.50 10.87 9.60
N LYS A 403 19.31 9.62 10.05
CA LYS A 403 19.13 8.47 9.15
C LYS A 403 17.93 8.70 8.24
N LEU A 404 16.81 9.19 8.79
CA LEU A 404 15.61 9.54 8.03
C LEU A 404 15.89 10.66 7.00
N VAL A 405 16.57 11.75 7.39
CA VAL A 405 16.97 12.82 6.47
C VAL A 405 17.80 12.27 5.30
N LEU A 406 18.77 11.39 5.58
CA LEU A 406 19.59 10.75 4.54
C LEU A 406 18.71 10.00 3.53
N VAL A 407 17.83 9.11 4.00
CA VAL A 407 16.98 8.29 3.12
C VAL A 407 15.98 9.15 2.35
N MET A 408 15.32 10.11 3.00
CA MET A 408 14.40 11.03 2.33
C MET A 408 15.08 11.84 1.22
N SER A 409 16.30 12.33 1.47
CA SER A 409 17.03 13.16 0.51
C SER A 409 17.37 12.39 -0.76
N PHE A 410 17.84 11.15 -0.62
CA PHE A 410 18.15 10.28 -1.76
C PHE A 410 16.90 9.72 -2.43
N TYR A 411 15.79 9.53 -1.70
CA TYR A 411 14.49 9.26 -2.30
C TYR A 411 14.02 10.41 -3.19
N THR A 412 14.14 11.66 -2.73
CA THR A 412 13.83 12.84 -3.56
C THR A 412 14.72 12.91 -4.79
N ILE A 413 16.02 12.62 -4.66
CA ILE A 413 16.94 12.60 -5.81
C ILE A 413 16.53 11.53 -6.83
N ALA A 414 16.20 10.32 -6.38
CA ALA A 414 15.84 9.21 -7.25
C ALA A 414 14.44 9.38 -7.88
N SER A 415 13.48 9.96 -7.16
CA SER A 415 12.12 10.20 -7.67
C SER A 415 12.01 11.38 -8.64
N GLU A 416 12.94 12.33 -8.57
CA GLU A 416 13.03 13.48 -9.48
C GLU A 416 14.09 13.30 -10.57
N GLU A 417 14.54 12.06 -10.81
CA GLU A 417 15.50 11.75 -11.88
C GLU A 417 14.96 12.24 -13.23
N GLU A 418 15.84 12.75 -14.10
CA GLU A 418 15.51 13.32 -15.42
C GLU A 418 14.81 14.70 -15.45
N ARG A 419 14.41 15.31 -14.32
CA ARG A 419 13.78 16.65 -14.32
C ARG A 419 14.67 17.74 -14.92
N LEU A 420 15.97 17.69 -14.63
CA LEU A 420 16.99 18.61 -15.13
C LEU A 420 18.24 17.79 -15.51
N SER A 421 18.71 17.93 -16.75
CA SER A 421 19.76 17.07 -17.32
C SER A 421 21.14 17.22 -16.67
N TRP A 422 21.41 18.32 -15.96
CA TRP A 422 22.69 18.56 -15.27
C TRP A 422 22.69 18.10 -13.81
N ASN A 423 21.54 17.72 -13.24
CA ASN A 423 21.49 17.23 -11.87
C ASN A 423 22.06 15.80 -11.81
N PRO A 424 22.93 15.49 -10.83
CA PRO A 424 23.51 14.16 -10.69
C PRO A 424 22.42 13.15 -10.32
N SER A 425 22.47 11.97 -10.95
CA SER A 425 21.67 10.81 -10.55
C SER A 425 22.16 10.23 -9.22
N ILE A 426 21.43 9.25 -8.69
CA ILE A 426 21.83 8.52 -7.48
C ILE A 426 23.04 7.59 -7.69
N GLN A 427 23.32 7.19 -8.94
CA GLN A 427 24.32 6.17 -9.28
C GLN A 427 25.71 6.41 -8.67
N PRO A 428 26.27 7.65 -8.64
CA PRO A 428 27.56 7.90 -8.01
C PRO A 428 27.59 7.62 -6.49
N ALA A 429 26.44 7.66 -5.82
CA ALA A 429 26.32 7.38 -4.38
C ALA A 429 25.89 5.95 -4.06
N ALA A 430 25.52 5.13 -5.06
CA ALA A 430 24.90 3.82 -4.85
C ALA A 430 25.74 2.89 -3.97
N SER A 431 27.06 2.84 -4.19
CA SER A 431 27.99 2.03 -3.39
C SER A 431 28.08 2.50 -1.93
N ALA A 432 28.07 3.82 -1.71
CA ALA A 432 28.12 4.38 -0.36
C ALA A 432 26.79 4.25 0.40
N LEU A 433 25.67 4.06 -0.31
CA LEU A 433 24.33 3.94 0.27
C LEU A 433 23.90 2.50 0.53
N GLY A 434 24.25 1.55 -0.36
CA GLY A 434 23.70 0.19 -0.35
C GLY A 434 23.78 -0.50 1.02
N ALA A 435 24.99 -0.64 1.57
CA ALA A 435 25.18 -1.31 2.87
C ALA A 435 24.51 -0.56 4.03
N PRO A 436 24.65 0.78 4.19
CA PRO A 436 23.90 1.55 5.17
C PRO A 436 22.38 1.35 5.11
N LEU A 437 21.77 1.41 3.93
CA LEU A 437 20.31 1.27 3.79
C LEU A 437 19.85 -0.12 4.25
N ARG A 438 20.56 -1.19 3.85
CA ARG A 438 20.22 -2.56 4.27
C ARG A 438 20.32 -2.74 5.78
N LYS A 439 21.38 -2.19 6.39
CA LYS A 439 21.55 -2.20 7.85
C LYS A 439 20.40 -1.48 8.55
N MET A 440 20.05 -0.28 8.09
CA MET A 440 18.93 0.49 8.65
C MET A 440 17.61 -0.25 8.52
N PHE A 441 17.36 -0.91 7.38
CA PHE A 441 16.18 -1.75 7.20
C PHE A 441 16.16 -2.88 8.25
N ALA A 442 17.21 -3.70 8.30
CA ALA A 442 17.30 -4.84 9.21
C ALA A 442 17.11 -4.45 10.69
N GLU A 443 17.67 -3.32 11.12
CA GLU A 443 17.53 -2.79 12.49
C GLU A 443 16.10 -2.32 12.83
N ASN A 444 15.29 -1.97 11.84
CA ASN A 444 13.97 -1.34 12.03
C ASN A 444 12.78 -2.20 11.57
N VAL A 445 13.01 -3.40 11.00
CA VAL A 445 11.94 -4.37 10.69
C VAL A 445 11.11 -4.69 11.94
N PHE A 446 11.78 -5.01 13.06
CA PHE A 446 11.14 -5.37 14.34
C PHE A 446 11.02 -4.17 15.30
N ARG A 447 10.84 -2.97 14.75
CA ARG A 447 10.67 -1.75 15.54
C ARG A 447 9.43 -1.82 16.45
N GLU A 448 9.52 -1.12 17.57
CA GLU A 448 8.35 -0.87 18.41
C GLU A 448 7.40 0.12 17.73
N ARG A 449 6.12 -0.24 17.64
CA ARG A 449 5.11 0.53 16.89
C ARG A 449 4.49 1.63 17.76
N PRO A 450 4.07 2.78 17.19
CA PRO A 450 3.38 3.83 17.93
C PRO A 450 2.18 3.34 18.76
N ALA A 451 1.38 2.43 18.19
CA ALA A 451 0.22 1.84 18.85
C ALA A 451 0.61 1.00 20.09
N GLU A 452 1.72 0.28 20.04
CA GLU A 452 2.23 -0.55 21.14
C GLU A 452 2.67 0.34 22.31
N ILE A 453 3.36 1.45 22.02
CA ILE A 453 3.77 2.45 23.02
C ILE A 453 2.56 3.11 23.67
N LEU A 454 1.55 3.45 22.87
CA LEU A 454 0.30 4.03 23.38
C LEU A 454 -0.43 3.06 24.32
N ALA A 455 -0.46 1.78 23.98
CA ALA A 455 -1.08 0.71 24.77
C ALA A 455 -0.37 0.41 26.11
N LYS A 456 0.91 0.80 26.27
CA LYS A 456 1.59 0.70 27.57
C LYS A 456 0.87 1.57 28.60
N LYS A 457 0.31 0.92 29.64
CA LYS A 457 -0.31 1.56 30.82
C LYS A 457 0.68 2.54 31.48
N VAL A 458 0.15 3.54 32.19
CA VAL A 458 0.84 4.74 32.75
C VAL A 458 1.87 4.40 33.85
N LEU A 459 2.87 3.58 33.53
CA LEU A 459 4.06 3.31 34.35
C LEU A 459 5.27 4.15 33.89
N ILE A 460 5.15 4.83 32.75
CA ILE A 460 6.21 5.62 32.11
C ILE A 460 5.85 7.11 32.21
N ASP A 461 6.85 7.94 32.53
CA ASP A 461 6.72 9.39 32.54
C ASP A 461 6.16 9.94 31.21
N ARG A 462 5.28 10.95 31.29
CA ARG A 462 4.57 11.50 30.11
C ARG A 462 5.52 12.11 29.07
N LYS A 463 6.62 12.73 29.51
CA LYS A 463 7.63 13.33 28.61
C LYS A 463 8.43 12.22 27.92
N LEU A 464 8.84 11.19 28.64
CA LEU A 464 9.52 10.03 28.05
C LEU A 464 8.62 9.29 27.06
N LYS A 465 7.34 9.08 27.40
CA LYS A 465 6.36 8.45 26.49
C LYS A 465 6.19 9.26 25.20
N LYS A 466 6.18 10.60 25.27
CA LYS A 466 6.15 11.47 24.09
C LYS A 466 7.41 11.29 23.22
N GLN A 467 8.60 11.27 23.82
CA GLN A 467 9.86 11.07 23.09
C GLN A 467 9.93 9.69 22.42
N MET A 468 9.49 8.63 23.11
CA MET A 468 9.43 7.29 22.52
C MET A 468 8.46 7.24 21.32
N LEU A 469 7.32 7.92 21.43
CA LEU A 469 6.34 7.98 20.34
C LEU A 469 6.90 8.71 19.11
N GLU A 470 7.64 9.80 19.32
CA GLU A 470 8.30 10.56 18.26
C GLU A 470 9.36 9.72 17.54
N ILE A 471 10.23 9.04 18.30
CA ILE A 471 11.20 8.09 17.73
C ILE A 471 10.51 6.96 16.97
N ALA A 472 9.39 6.44 17.48
CA ALA A 472 8.65 5.37 16.80
C ALA A 472 8.01 5.85 15.49
N LYS A 473 7.55 7.11 15.43
CA LYS A 473 7.07 7.75 14.20
C LYS A 473 8.21 7.92 13.19
N ASP A 474 9.36 8.45 13.61
CA ASP A 474 10.54 8.58 12.74
C ASP A 474 11.00 7.22 12.19
N LYS A 475 10.97 6.16 13.02
CA LYS A 475 11.28 4.79 12.56
C LYS A 475 10.26 4.27 11.55
N GLN A 476 8.98 4.54 11.77
CA GLN A 476 7.92 4.16 10.82
C GLN A 476 8.08 4.89 9.48
N GLU A 477 8.35 6.18 9.52
CA GLU A 477 8.61 6.99 8.32
C GLU A 477 9.89 6.55 7.61
N LEU A 478 10.96 6.25 8.35
CA LEU A 478 12.21 5.71 7.81
C LEU A 478 11.94 4.40 7.05
N MET A 479 11.15 3.49 7.61
CA MET A 479 10.79 2.23 6.94
C MET A 479 10.03 2.47 5.63
N ILE A 480 9.11 3.44 5.60
CA ILE A 480 8.37 3.79 4.38
C ILE A 480 9.35 4.29 3.30
N TYR A 481 10.24 5.22 3.62
CA TYR A 481 11.19 5.74 2.63
C TYR A 481 12.27 4.72 2.23
N LEU A 482 12.70 3.83 3.12
CA LEU A 482 13.58 2.70 2.76
C LEU A 482 12.92 1.78 1.74
N LEU A 483 11.66 1.40 1.97
CA LEU A 483 10.91 0.57 1.03
C LEU A 483 10.71 1.29 -0.31
N LYS A 484 10.34 2.56 -0.30
CA LYS A 484 10.20 3.37 -1.52
C LYS A 484 11.53 3.51 -2.28
N MET A 485 12.65 3.61 -1.58
CA MET A 485 13.98 3.61 -2.20
C MET A 485 14.26 2.30 -2.92
N TYR A 486 13.97 1.16 -2.28
CA TYR A 486 14.13 -0.15 -2.91
C TYR A 486 13.14 -0.40 -4.04
N GLN A 487 12.00 0.27 -4.05
CA GLN A 487 11.06 0.24 -5.16
C GLN A 487 11.59 1.00 -6.38
N ILE A 488 12.22 2.16 -6.19
CA ILE A 488 12.80 2.94 -7.30
C ILE A 488 14.06 2.27 -7.84
N ASP A 489 14.97 1.85 -6.96
CA ASP A 489 16.20 1.16 -7.34
C ASP A 489 16.41 -0.09 -6.47
N PRO A 490 15.89 -1.25 -6.92
CA PRO A 490 16.04 -2.53 -6.20
C PRO A 490 17.49 -2.97 -6.09
N SER A 491 18.39 -2.45 -6.94
CA SER A 491 19.81 -2.81 -6.88
C SER A 491 20.45 -2.39 -5.56
N LEU A 492 19.98 -1.31 -4.93
CA LEU A 492 20.41 -0.87 -3.60
C LEU A 492 20.10 -1.91 -2.51
N ALA A 493 19.00 -2.65 -2.67
CA ALA A 493 18.56 -3.68 -1.74
C ALA A 493 19.39 -4.96 -1.85
N VAL A 494 19.97 -5.25 -3.02
CA VAL A 494 20.75 -6.47 -3.28
C VAL A 494 22.25 -6.22 -3.52
N ALA A 495 22.71 -4.97 -3.40
CA ALA A 495 24.10 -4.57 -3.65
C ALA A 495 25.05 -5.09 -2.57
N THR A 496 25.56 -6.30 -2.73
CA THR A 496 26.55 -6.90 -1.83
C THR A 496 27.99 -6.46 -2.12
N GLU A 497 28.77 -6.23 -1.06
CA GLU A 497 30.23 -6.05 -1.16
C GLU A 497 30.97 -7.39 -1.01
N SER A 498 30.26 -8.45 -0.59
CA SER A 498 30.81 -9.76 -0.24
C SER A 498 30.11 -10.86 -1.06
N PRO A 499 30.68 -11.30 -2.19
CA PRO A 499 30.10 -12.32 -3.06
C PRO A 499 29.79 -13.67 -2.39
N GLU A 500 30.39 -13.97 -1.24
CA GLU A 500 30.12 -15.19 -0.48
C GLU A 500 28.89 -15.08 0.44
N LYS A 501 28.45 -13.87 0.78
CA LYS A 501 27.34 -13.61 1.72
C LYS A 501 26.04 -13.20 1.05
N VAL A 502 26.02 -13.12 -0.28
CA VAL A 502 24.88 -12.60 -1.06
C VAL A 502 23.59 -13.32 -0.75
N GLU A 503 23.62 -14.66 -0.75
CA GLU A 503 22.43 -15.46 -0.46
C GLU A 503 21.89 -15.20 0.94
N GLU A 504 22.76 -15.12 1.96
CA GLU A 504 22.35 -14.86 3.34
C GLU A 504 21.76 -13.46 3.50
N GLU A 505 22.39 -12.43 2.93
CA GLU A 505 21.91 -11.05 2.97
C GLU A 505 20.54 -10.90 2.29
N ILE A 506 20.36 -11.51 1.12
CA ILE A 506 19.08 -11.47 0.41
C ILE A 506 18.03 -12.28 1.17
N GLN A 507 18.38 -13.43 1.75
CA GLN A 507 17.45 -14.18 2.57
C GLN A 507 16.96 -13.36 3.78
N GLN A 508 17.85 -12.61 4.44
CA GLN A 508 17.49 -11.74 5.55
C GLN A 508 16.59 -10.58 5.10
N LEU A 509 16.90 -9.97 3.95
CA LEU A 509 16.06 -8.93 3.33
C LEU A 509 14.64 -9.47 3.04
N LEU A 510 14.52 -10.60 2.36
CA LEU A 510 13.23 -11.21 2.00
C LEU A 510 12.42 -11.57 3.26
N LYS A 511 13.06 -12.13 4.31
CA LYS A 511 12.41 -12.37 5.60
C LYS A 511 11.90 -11.08 6.25
N GLY A 512 12.67 -9.99 6.17
CA GLY A 512 12.27 -8.68 6.66
C GLY A 512 11.07 -8.10 5.91
N LEU A 513 11.04 -8.24 4.58
CA LEU A 513 9.90 -7.82 3.74
C LEU A 513 8.65 -8.64 4.04
N LEU A 514 8.78 -9.96 4.20
CA LEU A 514 7.67 -10.83 4.61
C LEU A 514 7.10 -10.46 5.99
N HIS A 515 7.93 -9.96 6.90
CA HIS A 515 7.45 -9.39 8.17
C HIS A 515 6.67 -8.08 7.95
N CYS A 516 7.14 -7.23 7.03
CA CYS A 516 6.47 -5.97 6.68
C CYS A 516 5.08 -6.19 6.04
N LEU A 517 4.84 -7.32 5.37
CA LEU A 517 3.49 -7.68 4.88
C LEU A 517 2.46 -7.84 6.01
N ARG A 518 2.91 -8.07 7.25
CA ARG A 518 2.07 -8.18 8.46
C ARG A 518 2.08 -6.90 9.31
N ASP A 519 2.64 -5.80 8.80
CA ASP A 519 2.66 -4.53 9.52
C ASP A 519 1.23 -3.98 9.67
N THR A 520 0.92 -3.31 10.78
CA THR A 520 -0.39 -2.65 10.98
C THR A 520 -0.55 -1.45 10.05
N HIS A 521 0.55 -0.83 9.63
CA HIS A 521 0.54 0.32 8.73
C HIS A 521 0.35 -0.11 7.26
N MET A 522 -0.76 0.29 6.65
CA MET A 522 -1.10 -0.08 5.27
C MET A 522 -0.02 0.33 4.25
N GLY A 523 0.53 1.54 4.37
CA GLY A 523 1.59 2.01 3.48
C GLY A 523 2.85 1.13 3.51
N ILE A 524 3.18 0.53 4.67
CA ILE A 524 4.34 -0.36 4.79
C ILE A 524 4.03 -1.72 4.15
N ARG A 525 2.84 -2.28 4.43
CA ARG A 525 2.40 -3.55 3.82
C ARG A 525 2.43 -3.47 2.30
N LYS A 526 1.80 -2.44 1.73
CA LYS A 526 1.66 -2.26 0.28
C LYS A 526 3.03 -2.07 -0.38
N THR A 527 3.83 -1.13 0.12
CA THR A 527 5.15 -0.84 -0.45
C THR A 527 6.08 -2.05 -0.32
N ALA A 528 6.01 -2.83 0.77
CA ALA A 528 6.80 -4.06 0.91
C ALA A 528 6.42 -5.13 -0.13
N GLY A 529 5.12 -5.26 -0.45
CA GLY A 529 4.66 -6.12 -1.55
C GLY A 529 5.21 -5.67 -2.90
N GLU A 530 5.16 -4.36 -3.18
CA GLU A 530 5.73 -3.79 -4.41
C GLU A 530 7.25 -4.01 -4.51
N VAL A 531 8.00 -3.85 -3.41
CA VAL A 531 9.44 -4.16 -3.38
C VAL A 531 9.71 -5.64 -3.63
N LEU A 532 8.93 -6.55 -3.03
CA LEU A 532 9.07 -8.00 -3.30
C LEU A 532 8.88 -8.32 -4.78
N LEU A 533 7.92 -7.66 -5.43
CA LEU A 533 7.71 -7.81 -6.87
C LEU A 533 8.93 -7.33 -7.66
N GLU A 534 9.47 -6.14 -7.36
CA GLU A 534 10.66 -5.61 -8.03
C GLU A 534 11.91 -6.49 -7.83
N LEU A 535 12.05 -7.11 -6.66
CA LEU A 535 13.13 -8.08 -6.42
C LEU A 535 12.99 -9.36 -7.26
N PHE A 536 11.79 -9.69 -7.71
CA PHE A 536 11.49 -10.82 -8.60
C PHE A 536 11.59 -10.45 -10.10
N ASP A 537 12.01 -9.22 -10.45
CA ASP A 537 12.40 -8.90 -11.83
C ASP A 537 13.63 -9.72 -12.22
N SER A 538 13.63 -10.30 -13.43
CA SER A 538 14.72 -11.17 -13.91
C SER A 538 16.09 -10.52 -13.78
N ARG A 539 16.21 -9.21 -14.06
CA ARG A 539 17.49 -8.48 -13.99
C ARG A 539 18.03 -8.39 -12.56
N ILE A 540 17.14 -8.38 -11.56
CA ILE A 540 17.50 -8.35 -10.14
C ILE A 540 17.77 -9.75 -9.62
N ILE A 541 17.02 -10.76 -10.07
CA ILE A 541 17.24 -12.18 -9.73
C ILE A 541 18.66 -12.62 -10.12
N GLU A 542 19.19 -12.16 -11.26
CA GLU A 542 20.58 -12.44 -11.67
C GLU A 542 21.64 -12.02 -10.63
N ARG A 543 21.27 -11.14 -9.68
CA ARG A 543 22.14 -10.71 -8.57
C ARG A 543 21.98 -11.55 -7.31
N TRP A 544 21.10 -12.54 -7.29
CA TRP A 544 20.83 -13.36 -6.10
C TRP A 544 21.93 -14.38 -5.81
N GLY A 545 22.72 -14.74 -6.82
CA GLY A 545 23.82 -15.68 -6.71
C GLY A 545 24.78 -15.53 -7.88
N SER A 546 25.79 -16.40 -7.97
CA SER A 546 26.78 -16.38 -9.04
C SER A 546 26.88 -17.73 -9.76
N GLY A 547 27.09 -17.69 -11.07
CA GLY A 547 27.43 -18.85 -11.90
C GLY A 547 26.45 -20.02 -11.77
N ALA A 548 27.00 -21.22 -11.50
CA ALA A 548 26.25 -22.48 -11.49
C ALA A 548 25.22 -22.61 -10.35
N ASN A 549 25.34 -21.83 -9.27
CA ASN A 549 24.46 -21.94 -8.09
C ASN A 549 23.23 -21.03 -8.15
N LEU A 550 23.15 -20.11 -9.12
CA LEU A 550 22.06 -19.14 -9.24
C LEU A 550 20.69 -19.81 -9.19
N MET A 551 20.49 -20.92 -9.93
CA MET A 551 19.20 -21.62 -9.96
C MET A 551 18.83 -22.24 -8.61
N VAL A 552 19.78 -22.83 -7.89
CA VAL A 552 19.54 -23.42 -6.57
C VAL A 552 19.15 -22.33 -5.57
N THR A 553 19.91 -21.23 -5.54
CA THR A 553 19.61 -20.07 -4.69
C THR A 553 18.26 -19.46 -5.05
N PHE A 554 17.96 -19.28 -6.35
CA PHE A 554 16.67 -18.81 -6.84
C PHE A 554 15.51 -19.68 -6.35
N TRP A 555 15.58 -21.00 -6.53
CA TRP A 555 14.52 -21.90 -6.06
C TRP A 555 14.35 -21.82 -4.56
N ASN A 556 15.46 -21.77 -3.79
CA ASN A 556 15.39 -21.70 -2.33
C ASN A 556 14.76 -20.39 -1.82
N LEU A 557 15.17 -19.26 -2.38
CA LEU A 557 14.72 -17.93 -1.96
C LEU A 557 13.30 -17.63 -2.45
N SER A 558 12.99 -17.91 -3.72
CA SER A 558 11.65 -17.69 -4.26
C SER A 558 10.61 -18.58 -3.58
N SER A 559 10.97 -19.83 -3.29
CA SER A 559 10.09 -20.76 -2.56
C SER A 559 9.89 -20.32 -1.11
N ASP A 560 10.90 -19.76 -0.44
CA ASP A 560 10.78 -19.17 0.91
C ASP A 560 9.71 -18.06 0.98
N VAL A 561 9.68 -17.20 -0.03
CA VAL A 561 8.72 -16.09 -0.12
C VAL A 561 7.31 -16.65 -0.37
N ILE A 562 7.17 -17.50 -1.39
CA ILE A 562 5.88 -18.06 -1.80
C ILE A 562 5.24 -18.91 -0.69
N ILE A 563 6.02 -19.79 -0.04
CA ILE A 563 5.50 -20.62 1.07
C ILE A 563 5.09 -19.77 2.28
N SER A 564 5.80 -18.67 2.54
CA SER A 564 5.49 -17.77 3.64
C SER A 564 4.19 -17.01 3.41
N ILE A 565 3.90 -16.62 2.16
CA ILE A 565 2.62 -16.00 1.76
C ILE A 565 1.49 -17.04 1.84
N ALA A 566 1.70 -18.26 1.33
CA ALA A 566 0.73 -19.34 1.40
C ALA A 566 0.33 -19.67 2.85
N ARG A 567 1.31 -19.71 3.77
CA ARG A 567 1.05 -19.92 5.20
C ARG A 567 0.29 -18.75 5.84
N GLN A 568 0.58 -17.50 5.44
CA GLN A 568 -0.13 -16.31 5.92
C GLN A 568 -1.60 -16.31 5.53
N LEU A 569 -1.91 -16.70 4.29
CA LEU A 569 -3.28 -16.84 3.80
C LEU A 569 -4.11 -17.83 4.62
N MET A 570 -3.46 -18.78 5.29
CA MET A 570 -4.10 -19.79 6.13
C MET A 570 -4.32 -19.35 7.58
N GLU A 571 -3.80 -18.20 8.00
CA GLU A 571 -3.94 -17.73 9.38
C GLU A 571 -5.39 -17.31 9.69
N PRO A 572 -5.99 -17.73 10.83
CA PRO A 572 -7.41 -17.45 11.15
C PRO A 572 -7.78 -15.96 11.27
N LYS A 573 -6.78 -15.08 11.37
CA LYS A 573 -6.97 -13.63 11.55
C LYS A 573 -6.89 -12.85 10.22
N CYS A 574 -6.71 -13.54 9.09
CA CYS A 574 -6.62 -12.91 7.79
C CYS A 574 -8.00 -12.34 7.39
N THR A 575 -8.09 -11.03 7.20
CA THR A 575 -9.33 -10.39 6.70
C THR A 575 -9.45 -10.58 5.19
N ASP A 576 -10.65 -10.48 4.63
CA ASP A 576 -10.86 -10.63 3.18
C ASP A 576 -10.03 -9.63 2.35
N GLU A 577 -9.86 -8.40 2.84
CA GLU A 577 -9.00 -7.40 2.20
C GLU A 577 -7.53 -7.84 2.20
N THR A 578 -7.05 -8.40 3.33
CA THR A 578 -5.68 -8.93 3.42
C THR A 578 -5.52 -10.16 2.51
N THR A 579 -6.52 -11.02 2.46
CA THR A 579 -6.55 -12.20 1.58
C THR A 579 -6.47 -11.79 0.11
N ARG A 580 -7.24 -10.78 -0.33
CA ARG A 580 -7.16 -10.24 -1.70
C ARG A 580 -5.77 -9.70 -2.00
N PHE A 581 -5.25 -8.82 -1.14
CA PHE A 581 -3.92 -8.25 -1.31
C PHE A 581 -2.84 -9.35 -1.42
N MET A 582 -2.89 -10.35 -0.54
CA MET A 582 -1.91 -11.44 -0.51
C MET A 582 -2.04 -12.39 -1.71
N LEU A 583 -3.26 -12.67 -2.18
CA LEU A 583 -3.49 -13.46 -3.39
C LEU A 583 -3.02 -12.72 -4.65
N GLU A 584 -3.28 -11.42 -4.74
CA GLU A 584 -2.80 -10.59 -5.85
C GLU A 584 -1.26 -10.56 -5.89
N LEU A 585 -0.63 -10.34 -4.74
CA LEU A 585 0.82 -10.40 -4.59
C LEU A 585 1.36 -11.79 -4.95
N LEU A 586 0.75 -12.86 -4.45
CA LEU A 586 1.13 -14.25 -4.75
C LEU A 586 1.07 -14.53 -6.25
N GLN A 587 -0.02 -14.14 -6.90
CA GLN A 587 -0.23 -14.34 -8.34
C GLN A 587 0.87 -13.62 -9.14
N GLN A 588 1.16 -12.36 -8.81
CA GLN A 588 2.21 -11.59 -9.50
C GLN A 588 3.61 -12.17 -9.25
N LEU A 589 3.93 -12.60 -8.02
CA LEU A 589 5.22 -13.24 -7.70
C LEU A 589 5.41 -14.58 -8.44
N MET A 590 4.37 -15.42 -8.48
CA MET A 590 4.40 -16.68 -9.24
C MET A 590 4.52 -16.42 -10.74
N SER A 591 3.85 -15.39 -11.26
CA SER A 591 4.01 -14.97 -12.66
C SER A 591 5.44 -14.51 -12.97
N ARG A 592 6.05 -13.66 -12.13
CA ARG A 592 7.45 -13.21 -12.31
C ARG A 592 8.45 -14.38 -12.18
N ARG A 593 8.20 -15.33 -11.26
CA ARG A 593 8.95 -16.60 -11.14
C ARG A 593 8.87 -17.41 -12.44
N ASN A 594 7.69 -17.59 -13.01
CA ASN A 594 7.51 -18.31 -14.28
C ASN A 594 8.18 -17.60 -15.46
N ILE A 595 8.17 -16.26 -15.51
CA ILE A 595 8.89 -15.48 -16.53
C ILE A 595 10.39 -15.77 -16.47
N PHE A 596 11.01 -15.66 -15.28
CA PHE A 596 12.44 -15.96 -15.11
C PHE A 596 12.77 -17.41 -15.49
N LEU A 597 11.94 -18.38 -15.09
CA LEU A 597 12.12 -19.78 -15.44
C LEU A 597 12.07 -20.03 -16.96
N LYS A 598 11.19 -19.33 -17.69
CA LYS A 598 11.14 -19.41 -19.16
C LYS A 598 12.40 -18.84 -19.81
N GLU A 599 12.92 -17.72 -19.30
CA GLU A 599 14.16 -17.11 -19.80
C GLU A 599 15.40 -17.98 -19.53
N ARG A 600 15.32 -18.89 -18.56
CA ARG A 600 16.38 -19.83 -18.14
C ARG A 600 15.95 -21.29 -18.27
N GLN A 601 15.12 -21.61 -19.28
CA GLN A 601 14.41 -22.88 -19.34
C GLN A 601 15.32 -24.12 -19.27
N GLU A 602 16.46 -24.12 -19.97
CA GLU A 602 17.39 -25.25 -19.93
C GLU A 602 17.92 -25.54 -18.51
N MET A 603 18.26 -24.48 -17.77
CA MET A 603 18.72 -24.63 -16.38
C MET A 603 17.57 -24.94 -15.42
N ALA A 604 16.36 -24.44 -15.70
CA ALA A 604 15.16 -24.79 -14.95
C ALA A 604 14.84 -26.28 -15.05
N ILE A 605 14.99 -26.90 -16.23
CA ILE A 605 14.81 -28.34 -16.43
C ILE A 605 15.94 -29.16 -15.78
N ALA A 606 17.16 -28.62 -15.75
CA ALA A 606 18.31 -29.33 -15.17
C ALA A 606 18.30 -29.32 -13.63
N VAL A 607 17.73 -28.27 -13.02
CA VAL A 607 17.84 -28.01 -11.57
C VAL A 607 16.47 -27.70 -10.98
N HIS A 608 15.51 -28.62 -11.04
CA HIS A 608 14.16 -28.43 -10.48
C HIS A 608 13.85 -29.29 -9.24
N ASP A 609 14.68 -30.29 -8.95
CA ASP A 609 14.53 -31.18 -7.78
C ASP A 609 15.09 -30.53 -6.51
N ILE A 610 14.31 -29.61 -5.95
CA ILE A 610 14.65 -28.85 -4.74
C ILE A 610 13.63 -29.16 -3.64
N PRO A 611 14.03 -29.67 -2.46
CA PRO A 611 13.10 -30.06 -1.39
C PRO A 611 12.16 -28.92 -0.95
N LYS A 612 12.67 -27.69 -1.00
CA LYS A 612 11.91 -26.50 -0.63
C LYS A 612 10.85 -26.12 -1.66
N ARG A 613 11.11 -26.39 -2.95
CA ARG A 613 10.13 -26.25 -4.03
C ARG A 613 8.99 -27.24 -3.82
N PHE A 614 9.31 -28.50 -3.50
CA PHE A 614 8.31 -29.52 -3.15
C PHE A 614 7.42 -29.08 -1.98
N ALA A 615 8.03 -28.69 -0.85
CA ALA A 615 7.28 -28.23 0.33
C ALA A 615 6.38 -27.01 0.03
N THR A 616 6.86 -26.11 -0.84
CA THR A 616 6.10 -24.92 -1.28
C THR A 616 4.92 -25.31 -2.15
N SER A 617 5.11 -26.25 -3.08
CA SER A 617 4.03 -26.79 -3.90
C SER A 617 2.93 -27.43 -3.04
N VAL A 618 3.29 -28.25 -2.05
CA VAL A 618 2.32 -28.86 -1.13
C VAL A 618 1.56 -27.79 -0.33
N ALA A 619 2.27 -26.78 0.18
CA ALA A 619 1.63 -25.69 0.93
C ALA A 619 0.68 -24.85 0.06
N LEU A 620 1.04 -24.58 -1.20
CA LEU A 620 0.18 -23.91 -2.16
C LEU A 620 -1.04 -24.77 -2.51
N GLU A 621 -0.85 -26.06 -2.75
CA GLU A 621 -1.94 -27.01 -3.02
C GLU A 621 -2.98 -26.95 -1.88
N ILE A 622 -2.54 -27.00 -0.62
CA ILE A 622 -3.41 -26.87 0.55
C ILE A 622 -4.11 -25.50 0.57
N ALA A 623 -3.35 -24.41 0.53
CA ALA A 623 -3.90 -23.07 0.72
C ALA A 623 -4.90 -22.68 -0.37
N LEU A 624 -4.58 -22.98 -1.64
CA LEU A 624 -5.41 -22.61 -2.78
C LEU A 624 -6.71 -23.43 -2.80
N LEU A 625 -6.66 -24.74 -2.51
CA LEU A 625 -7.86 -25.56 -2.40
C LEU A 625 -8.80 -25.09 -1.27
N ILE A 626 -8.26 -24.63 -0.15
CA ILE A 626 -9.06 -24.05 0.94
C ILE A 626 -9.69 -22.72 0.50
N LEU A 627 -8.93 -21.82 -0.13
CA LEU A 627 -9.43 -20.51 -0.58
C LEU A 627 -10.46 -20.63 -1.70
N MET A 628 -10.47 -21.72 -2.47
CA MET A 628 -11.56 -22.04 -3.39
C MET A 628 -12.90 -22.27 -2.68
N CYS A 629 -12.93 -22.48 -1.36
CA CYS A 629 -14.15 -22.60 -0.57
C CYS A 629 -14.64 -21.25 -0.01
N ALA A 630 -13.94 -20.15 -0.27
CA ALA A 630 -14.31 -18.83 0.23
C ALA A 630 -15.74 -18.41 -0.23
N PRO A 631 -16.46 -17.62 0.59
CA PRO A 631 -17.78 -17.10 0.22
C PRO A 631 -17.74 -16.07 -0.93
N GLU A 632 -16.60 -15.41 -1.12
CA GLU A 632 -16.34 -14.38 -2.12
C GLU A 632 -15.88 -14.97 -3.46
N GLN A 633 -16.60 -14.65 -4.53
CA GLN A 633 -16.35 -15.21 -5.87
C GLN A 633 -14.95 -14.85 -6.42
N ASP A 634 -14.52 -13.63 -6.16
CA ASP A 634 -13.23 -13.09 -6.58
C ASP A 634 -12.07 -13.83 -5.90
N ILE A 635 -12.16 -14.09 -4.59
CA ILE A 635 -11.15 -14.86 -3.85
C ILE A 635 -11.00 -16.27 -4.45
N CYS A 636 -12.12 -16.96 -4.73
CA CYS A 636 -12.07 -18.27 -5.39
C CYS A 636 -11.41 -18.20 -6.77
N THR A 637 -11.71 -17.15 -7.54
CA THR A 637 -11.16 -16.96 -8.88
C THR A 637 -9.66 -16.68 -8.84
N MET A 638 -9.20 -15.84 -7.91
CA MET A 638 -7.78 -15.56 -7.69
C MET A 638 -7.03 -16.84 -7.26
N ALA A 639 -7.62 -17.68 -6.41
CA ALA A 639 -7.04 -18.96 -6.02
C ALA A 639 -6.87 -19.91 -7.23
N VAL A 640 -7.87 -20.01 -8.11
CA VAL A 640 -7.79 -20.80 -9.34
C VAL A 640 -6.72 -20.26 -10.30
N ASN A 641 -6.56 -18.94 -10.39
CA ASN A 641 -5.48 -18.34 -11.20
C ASN A 641 -4.09 -18.71 -10.67
N CYS A 642 -3.90 -18.76 -9.35
CA CYS A 642 -2.65 -19.25 -8.76
C CYS A 642 -2.41 -20.75 -9.05
N ILE A 643 -3.46 -21.59 -9.07
CA ILE A 643 -3.34 -22.99 -9.51
C ILE A 643 -2.89 -23.06 -10.98
N SER A 644 -3.41 -22.19 -11.85
CA SER A 644 -2.97 -22.09 -13.24
C SER A 644 -1.47 -21.81 -13.34
N LEU A 645 -0.96 -20.87 -12.55
CA LEU A 645 0.47 -20.52 -12.52
C LEU A 645 1.33 -21.67 -11.98
N LEU A 646 0.82 -22.44 -11.01
CA LEU A 646 1.49 -23.64 -10.51
C LEU A 646 1.57 -24.73 -11.59
N CYS A 647 0.50 -24.94 -12.36
CA CYS A 647 0.51 -25.86 -13.50
C CYS A 647 1.47 -25.39 -14.59
N GLU A 648 1.45 -24.10 -14.91
CA GLU A 648 2.38 -23.50 -15.88
C GLU A 648 3.85 -23.73 -15.47
N GLU A 649 4.20 -23.60 -14.19
CA GLU A 649 5.54 -23.92 -13.68
C GLU A 649 5.98 -25.33 -14.10
N THR A 650 5.10 -26.33 -13.92
CA THR A 650 5.40 -27.73 -14.28
C THR A 650 5.52 -27.98 -15.78
N VAL A 651 4.88 -27.14 -16.60
CA VAL A 651 5.02 -27.18 -18.06
C VAL A 651 6.37 -26.59 -18.46
N ILE A 652 6.80 -25.49 -17.83
CA ILE A 652 8.09 -24.84 -18.09
C ILE A 652 9.24 -25.79 -17.77
N THR A 653 9.17 -26.51 -16.64
CA THR A 653 10.16 -27.52 -16.22
C THR A 653 10.03 -28.86 -16.96
N GLN A 654 9.08 -28.98 -17.91
CA GLN A 654 8.81 -30.18 -18.71
C GLN A 654 8.45 -31.44 -17.90
N GLU A 655 8.03 -31.29 -16.65
CA GLU A 655 7.66 -32.42 -15.78
C GLU A 655 6.37 -33.10 -16.24
N VAL A 656 5.48 -32.36 -16.92
CA VAL A 656 4.25 -32.90 -17.51
C VAL A 656 4.53 -33.84 -18.68
N LEU A 657 5.50 -33.49 -19.52
CA LEU A 657 5.89 -34.29 -20.69
C LEU A 657 6.81 -35.47 -20.30
N ASN A 658 7.57 -35.31 -19.21
CA ASN A 658 8.51 -36.31 -18.71
C ASN A 658 8.16 -36.70 -17.25
N PRO A 659 7.14 -37.54 -17.01
CA PRO A 659 6.65 -37.86 -15.66
C PRO A 659 7.70 -38.51 -14.74
N ASN A 660 8.73 -39.13 -15.31
CA ASN A 660 9.83 -39.74 -14.56
C ASN A 660 10.80 -38.68 -13.98
N MET A 661 10.81 -37.46 -14.51
CA MET A 661 11.67 -36.36 -14.04
C MET A 661 10.99 -35.50 -12.97
N GLY A 662 9.66 -35.42 -12.94
CA GLY A 662 8.96 -34.53 -12.01
C GLY A 662 9.00 -35.01 -10.57
N HIS A 663 8.97 -34.14 -9.56
CA HIS A 663 9.04 -34.59 -8.15
C HIS A 663 7.89 -34.03 -7.30
N LEU A 664 7.08 -33.13 -7.87
CA LEU A 664 5.98 -32.50 -7.17
C LEU A 664 4.78 -33.44 -6.98
N SER A 665 4.10 -33.32 -5.84
CA SER A 665 2.92 -34.11 -5.51
C SER A 665 1.74 -33.84 -6.44
N LEU A 666 1.54 -32.58 -6.85
CA LEU A 666 0.42 -32.18 -7.71
C LEU A 666 0.41 -32.90 -9.07
N LEU A 667 1.55 -33.43 -9.50
CA LEU A 667 1.70 -34.13 -10.78
C LEU A 667 0.85 -35.40 -10.85
N GLU A 668 0.54 -36.03 -9.71
CA GLU A 668 -0.32 -37.22 -9.66
C GLU A 668 -1.76 -36.92 -10.12
N ASN A 669 -2.20 -35.65 -10.08
CA ASN A 669 -3.52 -35.21 -10.51
C ASN A 669 -3.46 -33.98 -11.43
N ILE A 670 -2.38 -33.79 -12.20
CA ILE A 670 -2.12 -32.57 -12.99
C ILE A 670 -3.24 -32.23 -13.99
N GLU A 671 -3.83 -33.24 -14.63
CA GLU A 671 -4.91 -33.05 -15.60
C GLU A 671 -6.12 -32.37 -14.96
N VAL A 672 -6.45 -32.74 -13.72
CA VAL A 672 -7.55 -32.15 -12.95
C VAL A 672 -7.26 -30.67 -12.64
N TYR A 673 -6.02 -30.34 -12.25
CA TYR A 673 -5.62 -28.96 -11.97
C TYR A 673 -5.57 -28.08 -13.22
N MET A 674 -5.18 -28.64 -14.38
CA MET A 674 -5.25 -27.94 -15.67
C MET A 674 -6.70 -27.71 -16.11
N GLU A 675 -7.62 -28.67 -15.89
CA GLU A 675 -9.05 -28.48 -16.16
C GLU A 675 -9.68 -27.41 -15.23
N LEU A 676 -9.30 -27.41 -13.95
CA LEU A 676 -9.77 -26.42 -12.98
C LEU A 676 -9.50 -24.99 -13.45
N SER A 677 -8.32 -24.76 -14.02
CA SER A 677 -7.78 -23.46 -14.45
C SER A 677 -8.09 -23.07 -15.90
N ALA A 678 -8.80 -23.90 -16.66
CA ALA A 678 -9.06 -23.66 -18.09
C ALA A 678 -9.84 -22.34 -18.36
N PRO A 679 -9.52 -21.53 -19.39
CA PRO A 679 -10.19 -20.25 -19.66
C PRO A 679 -11.69 -20.35 -20.00
N SER A 680 -12.14 -21.48 -20.55
CA SER A 680 -13.55 -21.78 -20.86
C SER A 680 -14.43 -21.95 -19.61
N ALA A 681 -13.85 -21.79 -18.41
CA ALA A 681 -14.42 -22.08 -17.10
C ALA A 681 -15.43 -21.08 -16.54
N VAL A 682 -15.65 -19.92 -17.17
CA VAL A 682 -16.35 -18.80 -16.52
C VAL A 682 -17.82 -19.18 -16.25
N ALA A 683 -18.12 -19.47 -14.98
CA ALA A 683 -19.46 -19.80 -14.53
C ALA A 683 -20.23 -18.54 -14.11
N PRO A 684 -21.49 -18.36 -14.53
CA PRO A 684 -22.31 -17.24 -14.10
C PRO A 684 -22.73 -17.41 -12.63
N GLY A 685 -22.06 -16.67 -11.75
CA GLY A 685 -22.41 -16.54 -10.33
C GLY A 685 -21.82 -17.60 -9.39
N ARG A 686 -21.77 -17.24 -8.10
CA ARG A 686 -21.13 -18.00 -7.00
C ARG A 686 -21.52 -19.47 -6.93
N MET A 687 -22.82 -19.79 -6.91
CA MET A 687 -23.28 -21.18 -6.79
C MET A 687 -22.92 -22.04 -8.00
N SER A 688 -22.95 -21.47 -9.21
CA SER A 688 -22.58 -22.19 -10.43
C SER A 688 -21.08 -22.47 -10.47
N GLN A 689 -20.26 -21.51 -10.04
CA GLN A 689 -18.82 -21.69 -9.92
C GLN A 689 -18.49 -22.82 -8.94
N GLN A 690 -19.05 -22.77 -7.73
CA GLN A 690 -18.82 -23.78 -6.70
C GLN A 690 -19.21 -25.21 -7.15
N LYS A 691 -20.37 -25.38 -7.79
CA LYS A 691 -20.77 -26.67 -8.36
C LYS A 691 -19.78 -27.20 -9.41
N ARG A 692 -19.29 -26.33 -10.30
CA ARG A 692 -18.28 -26.69 -11.30
C ARG A 692 -16.99 -27.13 -10.63
N LEU A 693 -16.46 -26.33 -9.69
CA LEU A 693 -15.21 -26.64 -8.99
C LEU A 693 -15.28 -28.01 -8.31
N ARG A 694 -16.39 -28.29 -7.59
CA ARG A 694 -16.61 -29.59 -6.94
C ARG A 694 -16.71 -30.75 -7.92
N LYS A 695 -17.37 -30.55 -9.08
CA LYS A 695 -17.44 -31.58 -10.13
C LYS A 695 -16.06 -31.99 -10.63
N ILE A 696 -15.15 -31.03 -10.80
CA ILE A 696 -13.79 -31.28 -11.27
C ILE A 696 -12.92 -31.88 -10.14
N ILE A 697 -12.97 -31.31 -8.93
CA ILE A 697 -12.21 -31.82 -7.76
C ILE A 697 -12.54 -33.30 -7.47
N ARG A 698 -13.76 -33.74 -7.72
CA ARG A 698 -14.16 -35.15 -7.55
C ARG A 698 -13.39 -36.13 -8.46
N GLN A 699 -12.73 -35.65 -9.50
CA GLN A 699 -11.90 -36.46 -10.39
C GLN A 699 -10.50 -36.75 -9.80
N ILE A 700 -10.11 -36.08 -8.70
CA ILE A 700 -8.87 -36.37 -7.98
C ILE A 700 -8.95 -37.80 -7.45
N SER A 701 -8.01 -38.64 -7.86
CA SER A 701 -8.03 -40.08 -7.59
C SER A 701 -6.79 -40.58 -6.85
N GLN A 702 -5.67 -39.86 -6.93
CA GLN A 702 -4.43 -40.22 -6.24
C GLN A 702 -4.27 -39.35 -4.99
N PRO A 703 -4.10 -39.93 -3.79
CA PRO A 703 -3.86 -39.15 -2.57
C PRO A 703 -2.48 -38.49 -2.60
N THR A 704 -2.47 -37.16 -2.57
CA THR A 704 -1.26 -36.34 -2.38
C THR A 704 -1.21 -35.76 -0.97
N PRO A 705 -0.03 -35.44 -0.42
CA PRO A 705 0.09 -34.71 0.84
C PRO A 705 -0.72 -33.40 0.85
N GLY A 706 -0.78 -32.70 -0.29
CA GLY A 706 -1.54 -31.45 -0.40
C GLY A 706 -3.05 -31.66 -0.38
N ASN A 707 -3.56 -32.71 -1.05
CA ASN A 707 -4.99 -33.05 -1.00
C ASN A 707 -5.44 -33.47 0.39
N LEU A 708 -4.66 -34.33 1.07
CA LEU A 708 -5.00 -34.76 2.43
C LEU A 708 -4.94 -33.59 3.41
N GLY A 709 -3.91 -32.73 3.32
CA GLY A 709 -3.80 -31.54 4.15
C GLY A 709 -4.95 -30.54 3.92
N ALA A 710 -5.37 -30.34 2.67
CA ALA A 710 -6.53 -29.51 2.34
C ALA A 710 -7.83 -30.10 2.92
N TRP A 711 -8.01 -31.42 2.83
CA TRP A 711 -9.19 -32.08 3.38
C TRP A 711 -9.26 -31.94 4.91
N GLU A 712 -8.15 -32.18 5.62
CA GLU A 712 -8.08 -32.08 7.08
C GLU A 712 -8.33 -30.65 7.60
N GLU A 713 -7.74 -29.66 6.94
CA GLU A 713 -7.95 -28.25 7.27
C GLU A 713 -9.39 -27.81 6.99
N ALA A 714 -9.95 -28.20 5.83
CA ALA A 714 -11.35 -27.93 5.50
C ALA A 714 -12.30 -28.57 6.52
N TYR A 715 -12.02 -29.81 6.95
CA TYR A 715 -12.82 -30.50 7.94
C TYR A 715 -12.75 -29.81 9.29
N THR A 716 -11.56 -29.36 9.70
CA THR A 716 -11.38 -28.58 10.94
C THR A 716 -12.20 -27.29 10.92
N ARG A 717 -12.13 -26.51 9.83
CA ARG A 717 -12.91 -25.27 9.66
C ARG A 717 -14.41 -25.56 9.62
N TRP A 718 -14.81 -26.59 8.88
CA TRP A 718 -16.19 -27.05 8.80
C TRP A 718 -16.74 -27.39 10.17
N LYS A 719 -16.04 -28.19 11.00
CA LYS A 719 -16.48 -28.51 12.36
C LYS A 719 -16.66 -27.27 13.24
N ASN A 720 -15.71 -26.33 13.18
CA ASN A 720 -15.79 -25.08 13.93
C ASN A 720 -17.04 -24.27 13.55
N ILE A 721 -17.42 -24.27 12.28
CA ILE A 721 -18.65 -23.62 11.83
C ILE A 721 -19.89 -24.47 12.19
N THR A 722 -19.82 -25.80 12.07
CA THR A 722 -20.89 -26.76 12.41
C THR A 722 -21.39 -26.60 13.85
N VAL A 723 -20.50 -26.29 14.81
CA VAL A 723 -20.86 -26.10 16.23
C VAL A 723 -21.89 -24.98 16.44
N TYR A 724 -21.91 -23.95 15.59
CA TYR A 724 -22.92 -22.88 15.68
C TYR A 724 -24.34 -23.40 15.39
N TRP A 725 -24.46 -24.50 14.65
CA TRP A 725 -25.72 -25.11 14.21
C TRP A 725 -26.24 -26.23 15.12
N THR A 726 -25.40 -26.72 16.04
CA THR A 726 -25.68 -27.90 16.86
C THR A 726 -25.76 -27.59 18.36
N LYS A 727 -25.91 -26.30 18.72
CA LYS A 727 -25.83 -25.71 20.06
C LYS A 727 -26.63 -26.43 21.17
N ASP A 728 -27.70 -27.16 20.83
CA ASP A 728 -28.54 -27.94 21.77
C ASP A 728 -28.56 -29.47 21.52
N GLN A 729 -27.87 -29.99 20.50
CA GLN A 729 -27.94 -31.41 20.09
C GLN A 729 -26.73 -32.27 20.55
N ILE A 730 -25.77 -31.68 21.27
CA ILE A 730 -24.53 -32.35 21.71
C ILE A 730 -24.81 -33.66 22.49
N ALA A 731 -25.88 -33.69 23.29
CA ALA A 731 -26.26 -34.86 24.10
C ALA A 731 -26.74 -36.08 23.26
N PHE A 732 -27.25 -35.89 22.05
CA PHE A 732 -27.68 -37.00 21.19
C PHE A 732 -26.49 -37.66 20.48
N TYR A 733 -25.53 -36.84 20.03
CA TYR A 733 -24.36 -37.31 19.27
C TYR A 733 -23.30 -37.96 20.18
N GLU A 734 -23.13 -37.49 21.42
CA GLU A 734 -22.23 -38.13 22.41
C GLU A 734 -22.70 -39.55 22.80
N ASN A 735 -24.01 -39.81 22.79
CA ASN A 735 -24.57 -41.15 23.07
C ASN A 735 -24.42 -42.13 21.89
N MET A 736 -23.92 -41.68 20.74
CA MET A 736 -23.70 -42.50 19.55
C MET A 736 -22.24 -42.87 19.29
N GLU A 737 -21.26 -42.35 20.03
CA GLU A 737 -19.85 -42.77 19.90
C GLU A 737 -19.57 -44.11 20.61
N PRO A 738 -18.68 -44.98 20.09
CA PRO A 738 -18.18 -46.12 20.84
C PRO A 738 -17.31 -45.61 22.00
N VAL A 739 -17.61 -46.05 23.23
CA VAL A 739 -16.84 -45.72 24.43
C VAL A 739 -15.48 -46.43 24.39
N GLU A 740 -14.49 -45.88 23.68
CA GLU A 740 -13.09 -46.18 23.91
C GLU A 740 -12.50 -45.17 24.90
N LYS A 741 -12.48 -45.55 26.18
CA LYS A 741 -11.83 -44.77 27.25
C LYS A 741 -10.31 -44.73 27.04
N SER A 742 -9.81 -43.79 26.24
CA SER A 742 -8.40 -43.39 26.30
C SER A 742 -8.18 -42.50 27.52
N ARG A 743 -7.55 -43.05 28.56
CA ARG A 743 -7.32 -42.42 29.87
C ARG A 743 -6.33 -41.24 29.88
N ASN A 744 -5.89 -40.71 28.74
CA ASN A 744 -4.78 -39.74 28.69
C ASN A 744 -4.97 -38.47 27.82
N ALA A 745 -6.21 -38.03 27.55
CA ALA A 745 -6.42 -36.71 26.94
C ALA A 745 -6.39 -35.60 28.03
N LYS A 746 -5.22 -35.01 28.26
CA LYS A 746 -5.09 -33.78 29.07
C LYS A 746 -5.86 -32.64 28.39
N ARG A 747 -6.68 -31.96 29.20
CA ARG A 747 -7.30 -30.65 28.98
C ARG A 747 -6.54 -29.74 28.00
N SER A 748 -7.20 -29.38 26.90
CA SER A 748 -7.00 -28.18 26.08
C SER A 748 -8.20 -28.13 25.14
N THR A 749 -9.10 -27.15 25.07
CA THR A 749 -9.09 -25.72 25.37
C THR A 749 -10.50 -25.32 25.86
N ALA A 750 -10.62 -24.41 26.81
CA ALA A 750 -11.93 -23.95 27.28
C ALA A 750 -12.58 -23.05 26.21
N LEU A 751 -13.75 -23.45 25.73
CA LEU A 751 -14.59 -22.67 24.80
C LEU A 751 -15.15 -21.40 25.49
N PRO A 752 -15.30 -20.27 24.78
CA PRO A 752 -15.91 -19.07 25.33
C PRO A 752 -17.41 -19.25 25.62
N PRO A 753 -17.98 -18.51 26.61
CA PRO A 753 -19.37 -18.68 27.04
C PRO A 753 -20.37 -18.09 26.04
N ALA A 754 -21.57 -18.71 25.98
CA ALA A 754 -22.61 -18.44 24.98
C ALA A 754 -23.36 -17.10 25.17
N PRO A 755 -23.75 -16.41 24.08
CA PRO A 755 -24.81 -15.40 24.10
C PRO A 755 -26.20 -16.08 24.12
N LYS A 756 -27.14 -15.52 24.91
CA LYS A 756 -28.52 -16.01 25.10
C LYS A 756 -29.48 -15.45 24.03
N GLY A 757 -30.27 -16.31 23.38
CA GLY A 757 -31.36 -15.93 22.46
C GLY A 757 -31.48 -16.85 21.24
N GLY A 758 -32.70 -17.26 20.88
CA GLY A 758 -32.99 -18.17 19.77
C GLY A 758 -32.39 -17.68 18.44
N PHE A 759 -31.72 -18.59 17.73
CA PHE A 759 -30.94 -18.28 16.52
C PHE A 759 -31.85 -18.28 15.28
N VAL A 760 -32.14 -17.11 14.72
CA VAL A 760 -32.71 -16.98 13.36
C VAL A 760 -31.55 -16.96 12.37
N ILE A 761 -31.58 -17.83 11.36
CA ILE A 761 -30.56 -17.84 10.29
C ILE A 761 -30.70 -16.56 9.49
N ASP A 762 -29.66 -15.71 9.50
CA ASP A 762 -29.53 -14.62 8.55
C ASP A 762 -28.99 -15.19 7.23
N PRO A 763 -29.77 -15.23 6.13
CA PRO A 763 -29.31 -15.74 4.84
C PRO A 763 -28.14 -14.95 4.25
N SER A 764 -27.88 -13.74 4.76
CA SER A 764 -26.77 -12.88 4.34
C SER A 764 -25.45 -13.17 5.07
N ASP A 765 -25.46 -14.03 6.09
CA ASP A 765 -24.24 -14.42 6.82
C ASP A 765 -23.28 -15.21 5.91
N SER A 766 -22.09 -14.64 5.67
CA SER A 766 -21.06 -15.24 4.82
C SER A 766 -20.63 -16.63 5.32
N ARG A 767 -20.74 -16.88 6.64
CA ARG A 767 -20.44 -18.17 7.26
C ARG A 767 -21.33 -19.30 6.75
N ASN A 768 -22.57 -19.00 6.35
CA ASN A 768 -23.49 -20.01 5.79
C ASN A 768 -23.00 -20.50 4.43
N THR A 769 -22.53 -19.57 3.61
CA THR A 769 -21.98 -19.87 2.28
C THR A 769 -20.66 -20.63 2.42
N GLU A 770 -19.79 -20.18 3.33
CA GLU A 770 -18.51 -20.84 3.62
C GLU A 770 -18.72 -22.28 4.13
N TRP A 771 -19.64 -22.49 5.07
CA TRP A 771 -20.00 -23.82 5.57
C TRP A 771 -20.53 -24.73 4.46
N GLN A 772 -21.42 -24.23 3.61
CA GLN A 772 -21.95 -24.97 2.47
C GLN A 772 -20.85 -25.36 1.47
N ASN A 773 -19.91 -24.44 1.20
CA ASN A 773 -18.78 -24.69 0.32
C ASN A 773 -17.87 -25.79 0.88
N PHE A 774 -17.50 -25.70 2.16
CA PHE A 774 -16.72 -26.75 2.81
C PHE A 774 -17.45 -28.10 2.83
N THR A 775 -18.75 -28.12 3.11
CA THR A 775 -19.57 -29.34 3.09
C THR A 775 -19.48 -30.05 1.74
N GLY A 776 -19.66 -29.31 0.65
CA GLY A 776 -19.53 -29.87 -0.70
C GLY A 776 -18.09 -30.25 -1.04
N PHE A 777 -17.11 -29.42 -0.69
CA PHE A 777 -15.70 -29.66 -0.96
C PHE A 777 -15.20 -30.94 -0.30
N LEU A 778 -15.51 -31.15 0.98
CA LEU A 778 -15.17 -32.36 1.72
C LEU A 778 -15.78 -33.61 1.07
N ALA A 779 -17.03 -33.54 0.62
CA ALA A 779 -17.70 -34.64 -0.06
C ALA A 779 -17.11 -34.96 -1.45
N ALA A 780 -16.65 -33.93 -2.17
CA ALA A 780 -16.01 -34.07 -3.47
C ALA A 780 -14.60 -34.68 -3.35
N LEU A 781 -13.79 -34.18 -2.41
CA LEU A 781 -12.38 -34.58 -2.26
C LEU A 781 -12.18 -35.87 -1.43
N ALA A 782 -13.15 -36.25 -0.57
CA ALA A 782 -13.02 -37.42 0.30
C ALA A 782 -12.76 -38.75 -0.44
N GLY A 783 -13.09 -38.84 -1.74
CA GLY A 783 -12.78 -40.01 -2.54
C GLY A 783 -11.28 -40.26 -2.74
N ALA A 784 -10.47 -39.19 -2.79
CA ALA A 784 -9.02 -39.27 -2.91
C ALA A 784 -8.34 -39.80 -1.63
N SER A 785 -9.02 -39.69 -0.48
CA SER A 785 -8.53 -40.14 0.83
C SER A 785 -8.74 -41.64 1.08
N LEU A 786 -9.36 -42.37 0.15
CA LEU A 786 -9.59 -43.81 0.26
C LEU A 786 -8.49 -44.61 -0.47
N PRO A 787 -8.15 -45.83 -0.01
CA PRO A 787 -7.21 -46.69 -0.72
C PRO A 787 -7.72 -47.02 -2.12
N SER A 788 -6.97 -46.65 -3.16
CA SER A 788 -7.32 -47.02 -4.54
C SER A 788 -6.99 -48.49 -4.81
N ASN A 789 -7.91 -49.24 -5.41
CA ASN A 789 -7.72 -50.64 -5.82
C ASN A 789 -6.79 -50.80 -7.04
N THR A 790 -6.24 -49.71 -7.58
CA THR A 790 -5.26 -49.77 -8.67
C THR A 790 -3.92 -50.31 -8.17
N ILE A 791 -3.53 -51.46 -8.73
CA ILE A 791 -2.25 -52.15 -8.53
C ILE A 791 -1.10 -51.15 -8.47
N SER A 792 -0.38 -51.11 -7.35
CA SER A 792 0.84 -50.34 -7.18
C SER A 792 1.80 -50.59 -8.34
N ARG A 793 2.06 -49.58 -9.17
CA ARG A 793 3.28 -49.52 -9.98
C ARG A 793 4.45 -49.37 -9.03
N THR A 794 4.90 -50.46 -8.42
CA THR A 794 6.13 -50.50 -7.63
C THR A 794 7.30 -50.38 -8.60
N SER A 795 7.91 -49.19 -8.70
CA SER A 795 9.31 -49.12 -9.12
C SER A 795 10.15 -49.73 -7.97
N PRO A 796 11.16 -50.58 -8.24
CA PRO A 796 11.91 -51.27 -7.19
C PRO A 796 12.88 -50.39 -6.38
N THR A 797 12.85 -49.07 -6.57
CA THR A 797 13.87 -48.16 -6.04
C THR A 797 13.22 -46.84 -5.57
N GLY A 798 13.03 -46.68 -4.26
CA GLY A 798 12.77 -45.39 -3.62
C GLY A 798 11.38 -45.20 -3.01
N GLU A 799 11.32 -44.53 -1.85
CA GLU A 799 10.09 -43.97 -1.28
C GLU A 799 9.51 -42.92 -2.25
N ASN A 800 8.29 -43.12 -2.74
CA ASN A 800 7.62 -42.17 -3.64
C ASN A 800 7.06 -40.98 -2.83
N PHE A 801 7.86 -39.94 -2.62
CA PHE A 801 7.47 -38.72 -1.90
C PHE A 801 6.29 -37.95 -2.53
N ARG A 802 5.94 -38.25 -3.79
CA ARG A 802 4.76 -37.65 -4.48
C ARG A 802 3.43 -38.09 -3.86
N ARG A 803 3.40 -39.27 -3.24
CA ARG A 803 2.20 -39.89 -2.67
C ARG A 803 2.19 -39.75 -1.17
N ALA A 804 0.99 -39.68 -0.60
CA ALA A 804 0.84 -39.75 0.85
C ALA A 804 1.39 -41.07 1.40
N SER A 805 1.95 -41.02 2.60
CA SER A 805 2.38 -42.23 3.31
C SER A 805 1.18 -43.12 3.65
N SER A 806 1.45 -44.41 3.86
CA SER A 806 0.42 -45.37 4.26
C SER A 806 -0.24 -45.03 5.60
N SER A 807 0.50 -44.37 6.51
CA SER A 807 -0.02 -43.90 7.79
C SER A 807 -0.95 -42.69 7.63
N GLU A 808 -0.56 -41.70 6.82
CA GLU A 808 -1.39 -40.51 6.55
C GLU A 808 -2.70 -40.90 5.88
N THR A 809 -2.65 -41.81 4.90
CA THR A 809 -3.84 -42.30 4.20
C THR A 809 -4.82 -43.01 5.15
N LYS A 810 -4.31 -43.82 6.11
CA LYS A 810 -5.15 -44.47 7.13
C LYS A 810 -5.82 -43.46 8.06
N ASN A 811 -5.09 -42.43 8.50
CA ASN A 811 -5.65 -41.38 9.34
C ASN A 811 -6.74 -40.58 8.59
N ALA A 812 -6.47 -40.25 7.33
CA ALA A 812 -7.45 -39.58 6.46
C ALA A 812 -8.72 -40.41 6.29
N GLN A 813 -8.60 -41.74 6.08
CA GLN A 813 -9.75 -42.64 6.00
C GLN A 813 -10.61 -42.60 7.28
N VAL A 814 -9.99 -42.63 8.47
CA VAL A 814 -10.72 -42.52 9.75
C VAL A 814 -11.47 -41.20 9.84
N ASN A 815 -10.84 -40.09 9.44
CA ASN A 815 -11.46 -38.78 9.45
C ASN A 815 -12.63 -38.69 8.46
N VAL A 816 -12.51 -39.30 7.28
CA VAL A 816 -13.59 -39.39 6.28
C VAL A 816 -14.78 -40.20 6.81
N GLU A 817 -14.53 -41.34 7.48
CA GLU A 817 -15.61 -42.10 8.12
C GLU A 817 -16.33 -41.28 9.20
N ARG A 818 -15.57 -40.50 10.00
CA ARG A 818 -16.14 -39.60 11.01
C ARG A 818 -16.92 -38.45 10.37
N TYR A 819 -16.40 -37.81 9.34
CA TYR A 819 -17.12 -36.77 8.59
C TYR A 819 -18.43 -37.31 8.00
N MET A 820 -18.42 -38.54 7.47
CA MET A 820 -19.63 -39.18 6.95
C MET A 820 -20.67 -39.40 8.05
N LEU A 821 -20.23 -39.85 9.24
CA LEU A 821 -21.12 -39.99 10.39
C LEU A 821 -21.70 -38.63 10.80
N ASP A 822 -20.86 -37.60 10.93
CA ASP A 822 -21.29 -36.23 11.26
C ASP A 822 -22.32 -35.72 10.23
N MET A 823 -22.12 -35.97 8.93
CA MET A 823 -23.08 -35.61 7.87
C MET A 823 -24.41 -36.36 7.98
N VAL A 824 -24.38 -37.67 8.21
CA VAL A 824 -25.59 -38.48 8.39
C VAL A 824 -26.37 -38.00 9.62
N GLN A 825 -25.66 -37.68 10.69
CA GLN A 825 -26.23 -37.13 11.92
C GLN A 825 -26.92 -35.77 11.70
N LEU A 826 -26.35 -34.90 10.86
CA LEU A 826 -26.94 -33.60 10.52
C LEU A 826 -28.24 -33.69 9.70
N LEU A 827 -28.63 -34.87 9.19
CA LEU A 827 -29.93 -35.05 8.51
C LEU A 827 -31.13 -34.80 9.44
N VAL A 828 -30.94 -34.84 10.76
CA VAL A 828 -31.97 -34.51 11.75
C VAL A 828 -31.75 -33.18 12.47
N ASN A 829 -30.88 -32.32 11.94
CA ASN A 829 -30.69 -30.99 12.49
C ASN A 829 -32.00 -30.19 12.46
N GLU A 830 -32.32 -29.40 13.49
CA GLU A 830 -33.56 -28.61 13.54
C GLU A 830 -33.68 -27.59 12.41
N GLN A 831 -32.55 -27.09 11.92
CA GLN A 831 -32.49 -26.12 10.84
C GLN A 831 -32.71 -26.77 9.47
N VAL A 832 -33.80 -26.37 8.79
CA VAL A 832 -34.16 -26.86 7.44
C VAL A 832 -33.02 -26.65 6.44
N PHE A 833 -32.38 -25.47 6.50
CA PHE A 833 -31.24 -25.12 5.64
C PHE A 833 -30.10 -26.17 5.73
N VAL A 834 -29.73 -26.56 6.95
CA VAL A 834 -28.68 -27.56 7.20
C VAL A 834 -29.09 -28.90 6.61
N ARG A 835 -30.31 -29.37 6.89
CA ARG A 835 -30.83 -30.65 6.36
C ARG A 835 -30.83 -30.66 4.83
N ASP A 836 -31.27 -29.58 4.20
CA ASP A 836 -31.35 -29.49 2.74
C ASP A 836 -29.97 -29.48 2.06
N VAL A 837 -29.00 -28.77 2.64
CA VAL A 837 -27.61 -28.77 2.15
C VAL A 837 -27.01 -30.18 2.28
N VAL A 838 -27.10 -30.78 3.47
CA VAL A 838 -26.56 -32.13 3.74
C VAL A 838 -27.20 -33.17 2.83
N LYS A 839 -28.53 -33.18 2.72
CA LYS A 839 -29.29 -34.08 1.84
C LYS A 839 -28.83 -33.97 0.39
N ARG A 840 -28.69 -32.73 -0.12
CA ARG A 840 -28.23 -32.48 -1.49
C ARG A 840 -26.78 -32.93 -1.68
N THR A 841 -25.89 -32.64 -0.73
CA THR A 841 -24.48 -33.02 -0.82
C THR A 841 -24.32 -34.54 -0.83
N LEU A 842 -24.97 -35.26 0.11
CA LEU A 842 -24.92 -36.72 0.17
C LEU A 842 -25.58 -37.38 -1.06
N GLY A 843 -26.68 -36.80 -1.55
CA GLY A 843 -27.46 -37.35 -2.66
C GLY A 843 -26.90 -37.05 -4.05
N SER A 844 -26.21 -35.92 -4.24
CA SER A 844 -25.85 -35.42 -5.58
C SER A 844 -24.38 -35.05 -5.76
N GLU A 845 -23.65 -34.72 -4.70
CA GLU A 845 -22.27 -34.20 -4.81
C GLU A 845 -21.20 -35.21 -4.34
N LEU A 846 -21.61 -36.28 -3.66
CA LEU A 846 -20.71 -37.30 -3.10
C LEU A 846 -19.90 -38.05 -4.18
N SER A 847 -18.63 -38.34 -3.87
CA SER A 847 -17.80 -39.24 -4.68
C SER A 847 -18.32 -40.68 -4.65
N PRO A 848 -18.39 -41.39 -5.78
CA PRO A 848 -18.92 -42.76 -5.81
C PRO A 848 -18.21 -43.75 -4.89
N SER A 849 -16.91 -43.55 -4.63
CA SER A 849 -16.12 -44.38 -3.73
C SER A 849 -16.58 -44.32 -2.26
N LEU A 850 -17.40 -43.32 -1.90
CA LEU A 850 -17.90 -43.11 -0.55
C LEU A 850 -19.28 -43.71 -0.29
N TYR A 851 -19.99 -44.20 -1.31
CA TYR A 851 -21.30 -44.83 -1.11
C TYR A 851 -21.27 -46.02 -0.13
N PRO A 852 -20.27 -46.92 -0.15
CA PRO A 852 -20.18 -47.97 0.87
C PRO A 852 -20.08 -47.41 2.30
N VAL A 853 -19.33 -46.32 2.48
CA VAL A 853 -19.19 -45.64 3.78
C VAL A 853 -20.52 -45.00 4.18
N LEU A 854 -21.18 -44.29 3.26
CA LEU A 854 -22.51 -43.71 3.49
C LEU A 854 -23.53 -44.76 3.92
N PHE A 855 -23.64 -45.87 3.20
CA PHE A 855 -24.58 -46.94 3.54
C PHE A 855 -24.27 -47.58 4.89
N LYS A 856 -22.98 -47.81 5.18
CA LYS A 856 -22.53 -48.28 6.51
C LYS A 856 -23.00 -47.34 7.62
N GLN A 857 -22.84 -46.03 7.45
CA GLN A 857 -23.26 -45.04 8.46
C GLN A 857 -24.78 -44.91 8.57
N LEU A 858 -25.53 -44.95 7.46
CA LEU A 858 -26.99 -44.97 7.48
C LEU A 858 -27.52 -46.20 8.24
N ILE A 859 -26.98 -47.39 7.95
CA ILE A 859 -27.34 -48.63 8.67
C ILE A 859 -27.00 -48.51 10.16
N TYR A 860 -25.83 -47.95 10.49
CA TYR A 860 -25.38 -47.76 11.87
C TYR A 860 -26.30 -46.83 12.69
N VAL A 861 -26.86 -45.80 12.07
CA VAL A 861 -27.83 -44.92 12.74
C VAL A 861 -29.19 -45.60 12.83
N VAL A 862 -29.68 -46.23 11.75
CA VAL A 862 -30.98 -46.94 11.73
C VAL A 862 -31.01 -48.11 12.72
N SER A 863 -29.90 -48.81 12.93
CA SER A 863 -29.86 -49.94 13.88
C SER A 863 -30.15 -49.52 15.33
N ARG A 864 -30.08 -48.22 15.64
CA ARG A 864 -30.42 -47.67 16.96
C ARG A 864 -31.90 -47.29 17.11
N PHE A 865 -32.68 -47.41 16.06
CA PHE A 865 -34.12 -47.14 16.12
C PHE A 865 -34.90 -48.32 16.66
N PHE A 866 -34.22 -49.41 17.03
CA PHE A 866 -34.83 -50.61 17.57
C PHE A 866 -34.41 -50.78 19.03
N ASP A 867 -35.37 -51.16 19.87
CA ASP A 867 -35.11 -51.42 21.28
C ASP A 867 -34.47 -52.82 21.50
N SER A 868 -34.24 -53.20 22.75
CA SER A 868 -33.66 -54.50 23.10
C SER A 868 -34.51 -55.72 22.68
N HIS A 869 -35.80 -55.52 22.37
CA HIS A 869 -36.71 -56.55 21.90
C HIS A 869 -36.82 -56.60 20.37
N GLY A 870 -36.18 -55.66 19.67
CA GLY A 870 -36.24 -55.53 18.22
C GLY A 870 -37.46 -54.75 17.73
N ASP A 871 -38.21 -54.10 18.62
CA ASP A 871 -39.35 -53.27 18.26
C ASP A 871 -38.89 -51.87 17.85
N ALA A 872 -39.54 -51.31 16.83
CA ALA A 872 -39.19 -49.99 16.31
C ALA A 872 -39.63 -48.88 17.27
N MET A 873 -38.67 -48.05 17.69
CA MET A 873 -38.89 -46.83 18.45
C MET A 873 -39.34 -45.72 17.48
N CYS A 874 -40.61 -45.30 17.53
CA CYS A 874 -41.14 -44.26 16.64
C CYS A 874 -41.13 -42.89 17.32
N THR A 875 -40.02 -42.16 17.22
CA THR A 875 -39.92 -40.76 17.66
C THR A 875 -39.94 -39.81 16.45
N ASP A 876 -40.41 -38.57 16.62
CA ASP A 876 -40.44 -37.57 15.55
C ASP A 876 -39.06 -37.39 14.87
N GLN A 877 -37.99 -37.47 15.67
CA GLN A 877 -36.62 -37.36 15.19
C GLN A 877 -36.19 -38.58 14.36
N TYR A 878 -36.52 -39.80 14.79
CA TYR A 878 -36.23 -41.02 14.02
C TYR A 878 -37.06 -41.09 12.74
N THR A 879 -38.34 -40.68 12.78
CA THR A 879 -39.17 -40.56 11.58
C THR A 879 -38.60 -39.53 10.60
N MET A 880 -38.17 -38.36 11.08
CA MET A 880 -37.50 -37.36 10.26
C MET A 880 -36.20 -37.91 9.64
N PHE A 881 -35.39 -38.64 10.40
CA PHE A 881 -34.18 -39.27 9.86
C PHE A 881 -34.50 -40.20 8.69
N VAL A 882 -35.48 -41.10 8.87
CA VAL A 882 -35.86 -42.08 7.84
C VAL A 882 -36.33 -41.37 6.56
N ASP A 883 -37.15 -40.32 6.68
CA ASP A 883 -37.61 -39.53 5.52
C ASP A 883 -36.45 -38.84 4.77
N GLN A 884 -35.52 -38.23 5.51
CA GLN A 884 -34.34 -37.61 4.93
C GLN A 884 -33.41 -38.64 4.28
N ALA A 885 -33.19 -39.79 4.93
CA ALA A 885 -32.38 -40.88 4.39
C ALA A 885 -32.97 -41.47 3.10
N ILE A 886 -34.29 -41.68 3.04
CA ILE A 886 -35.00 -42.11 1.83
C ILE A 886 -34.78 -41.08 0.71
N SER A 887 -34.87 -39.79 1.03
CA SER A 887 -34.64 -38.72 0.06
C SER A 887 -33.21 -38.70 -0.48
N VAL A 888 -32.20 -38.92 0.38
CA VAL A 888 -30.80 -39.08 -0.05
C VAL A 888 -30.66 -40.28 -0.98
N LEU A 889 -31.21 -41.44 -0.61
CA LEU A 889 -31.13 -42.67 -1.43
C LEU A 889 -31.81 -42.51 -2.79
N LYS A 890 -32.96 -41.84 -2.86
CA LYS A 890 -33.63 -41.50 -4.12
C LYS A 890 -32.72 -40.67 -5.03
N LEU A 891 -32.11 -39.60 -4.50
CA LEU A 891 -31.18 -38.77 -5.27
C LEU A 891 -29.97 -39.56 -5.79
N VAL A 892 -29.43 -40.48 -5.00
CA VAL A 892 -28.32 -41.36 -5.43
C VAL A 892 -28.78 -42.31 -6.55
N LEU A 893 -29.96 -42.92 -6.44
CA LEU A 893 -30.52 -43.83 -7.44
C LEU A 893 -30.88 -43.11 -8.76
N ASP A 894 -31.48 -41.93 -8.67
CA ASP A 894 -31.81 -41.08 -9.83
C ASP A 894 -30.53 -40.67 -10.57
N ARG A 895 -29.45 -40.41 -9.84
CA ARG A 895 -28.15 -40.10 -10.42
C ARG A 895 -27.51 -41.30 -11.10
N MET A 896 -27.63 -42.50 -10.53
CA MET A 896 -27.12 -43.74 -11.12
C MET A 896 -27.85 -44.15 -12.41
N SER A 897 -29.08 -43.67 -12.63
CA SER A 897 -29.89 -43.96 -13.82
C SER A 897 -29.72 -42.94 -14.96
N SER A 898 -28.97 -41.84 -14.74
CA SER A 898 -28.72 -40.81 -15.76
C SER A 898 -27.59 -41.22 -16.74
N PRO A 899 -27.80 -41.17 -18.07
CA PRO A 899 -26.79 -41.53 -19.07
C PRO A 899 -25.54 -40.63 -19.09
N SER A 900 -25.62 -39.42 -18.54
CA SER A 900 -24.53 -38.43 -18.55
C SER A 900 -23.56 -38.54 -17.37
N ASP A 901 -23.89 -39.36 -16.37
CA ASP A 901 -23.22 -39.43 -15.07
C ASP A 901 -22.82 -40.88 -14.70
N GLY A 902 -22.78 -41.78 -15.69
CA GLY A 902 -22.57 -43.21 -15.55
C GLY A 902 -21.35 -43.57 -14.68
N ILE A 903 -21.62 -44.05 -13.47
CA ILE A 903 -20.61 -44.44 -12.47
C ILE A 903 -19.94 -45.78 -12.83
N PHE A 904 -20.43 -46.48 -13.87
CA PHE A 904 -19.95 -47.79 -14.32
C PHE A 904 -19.35 -47.79 -15.75
N SER A 905 -19.01 -46.63 -16.32
CA SER A 905 -18.26 -46.54 -17.59
C SER A 905 -16.80 -46.19 -17.38
#